data_AF-A0A8T4TX45-F1
#
_entry.id   AF-A0A8T4TX45-F1
#
_cell.length_a   1.000
_cell.length_b   1.000
_cell.length_c   1.000
_cell.angle_alpha   90.00
_cell.angle_beta   90.00
_cell.angle_gamma   90.00
#
_symmetry.space_group_name_H-M   'P 1'
#
loop_
_entity.id
_entity.type
_entity.pdbx_description
1 polymer ?
#
loop_
_entity_poly.entity_id
_entity_poly.type
_entity_poly.pdbx_seq_one_letter_code
_entity_poly.pdbx_strand_id
1 'polypeptide(L)'
;MEDVIIIGGGAAGLGAALYCARFTLKTTVLAKEYGGTGNIAHLVDNWIGEPGIAGSDLMQRFLSHVKEYKVPLIEAEVTSIEKTAKGFAVQTKEKKKYESKTILFANGMTHRKLGVPGEKEFSGKGVHYCYTCLVPGAEIITNPDVKDIQLLNDEKVLTHEGRYSQFLEKVEVPYSGEVLSIIPRYFYGETKVTPQHRVLAVKKTWKYSKSLTERLKLIPDWIEASDLKKGDYVAYPILKGIKDIFYLDLHRYLPEKLIDGDFIKEQNWSPTAKKLPKQVELSRGLLRLFGYYIAEGNLGHNGIDFSFNNKEEVYVKDIQFLLLQIFGLEGKVTREGKVLGIYCYSRVLRDLFKTLFGEYAHAKKIPQEFMFLPKDKQMELVKGMWRGDGCLREKDFCYVTSSKKLAYQLKLILLRFGIIPRFEIRLKEKLKSSYIHNREIKFNHDKYHIYISGAYLEKGEKILGIPHPRTKSRNRIMNYGWTDQNYAYLPIRKIQSSYYSGKVYDLTVENAHSYTTSNLCVHNCDGPLYRGKTVAIIGGGDAAALGTLFMNGYAKKIYVIYRGGKLRAEPISAQKVYKMKKAEVIHNTNIVEIYGEKFVKGIKTDTKKDIKVDAVFIEIGHLPLNDLAKNIGVKLDEKGFISVDKNHATNIPGVFAAGDITNATSLKQFITSAAEGSIAAQGVYSYLQK
;
A
#
# COMPACT_ATOMS: atom_id res chain seq x y z
N MET A 1 21.51 9.70 34.44
CA MET A 1 20.47 9.16 35.33
C MET A 1 19.29 10.11 35.33
N GLU A 2 18.10 9.56 35.14
CA GLU A 2 16.80 10.25 35.16
C GLU A 2 16.19 10.17 36.57
N ASP A 3 15.30 11.10 36.92
CA ASP A 3 14.47 10.97 38.12
C ASP A 3 13.37 9.93 37.89
N VAL A 4 12.77 9.94 36.70
CA VAL A 4 11.74 8.99 36.29
C VAL A 4 11.87 8.59 34.82
N ILE A 5 11.74 7.29 34.56
CA ILE A 5 11.48 6.77 33.22
C ILE A 5 10.02 6.32 33.15
N ILE A 6 9.27 6.93 32.23
CA ILE A 6 7.90 6.56 31.90
C ILE A 6 7.95 5.55 30.76
N ILE A 7 7.29 4.41 30.93
CA ILE A 7 7.22 3.36 29.91
C ILE A 7 5.81 3.36 29.33
N GLY A 8 5.67 3.76 28.06
CA GLY A 8 4.39 3.86 27.37
C GLY A 8 4.04 5.30 26.95
N GLY A 9 3.49 5.44 25.74
CA GLY A 9 3.27 6.72 25.07
C GLY A 9 1.80 7.08 24.84
N GLY A 10 0.86 6.41 25.50
CA GLY A 10 -0.58 6.71 25.44
C GLY A 10 -1.00 7.88 26.35
N ALA A 11 -2.31 8.09 26.50
CA ALA A 11 -2.89 9.16 27.32
C ALA A 11 -2.28 9.27 28.73
N ALA A 12 -2.12 8.14 29.43
CA ALA A 12 -1.52 8.11 30.77
C ALA A 12 -0.02 8.47 30.78
N GLY A 13 0.75 7.94 29.83
CA GLY A 13 2.18 8.24 29.72
C GLY A 13 2.44 9.71 29.39
N LEU A 14 1.65 10.28 28.47
CA LEU A 14 1.76 11.69 28.10
C LEU A 14 1.26 12.62 29.22
N GLY A 15 0.18 12.27 29.91
CA GLY A 15 -0.30 12.99 31.09
C GLY A 15 0.71 12.99 32.24
N ALA A 16 1.38 11.86 32.47
CA ALA A 16 2.48 11.75 33.43
C ALA A 16 3.69 12.61 33.01
N ALA A 17 4.10 12.53 31.74
CA ALA A 17 5.26 13.27 31.23
C ALA A 17 5.08 14.79 31.38
N LEU A 18 3.89 15.30 31.05
CA LEU A 18 3.52 16.69 31.24
C LEU A 18 3.69 17.13 32.70
N TYR A 19 3.12 16.38 33.65
CA TYR A 19 3.17 16.76 35.06
C TYR A 19 4.55 16.56 35.69
N CYS A 20 5.29 15.51 35.33
CA CYS A 20 6.67 15.35 35.76
C CYS A 20 7.52 16.56 35.34
N ALA A 21 7.33 17.09 34.12
CA ALA A 21 8.00 18.32 33.68
C ALA A 21 7.58 19.54 34.51
N ARG A 22 6.28 19.67 34.84
CA ARG A 22 5.77 20.75 35.71
C ARG A 22 6.32 20.69 37.13
N PHE A 23 6.63 19.48 37.62
CA PHE A 23 7.33 19.26 38.89
C PHE A 23 8.86 19.33 38.76
N THR A 24 9.39 19.77 37.62
CA THR A 24 10.83 19.90 37.34
C THR A 24 11.63 18.60 37.48
N LEU A 25 10.97 17.45 37.32
CA LEU A 25 11.62 16.13 37.36
C LEU A 25 12.35 15.86 36.04
N LYS A 26 13.58 15.35 36.14
CA LYS A 26 14.31 14.89 34.96
C LYS A 26 13.68 13.60 34.43
N THR A 27 12.96 13.73 33.32
CA THR A 27 12.00 12.71 32.84
C THR A 27 12.34 12.25 31.44
N THR A 28 12.23 10.96 31.17
CA THR A 28 12.29 10.41 29.82
C THR A 28 11.11 9.47 29.59
N VAL A 29 10.43 9.59 28.44
CA VAL A 29 9.40 8.64 28.00
C VAL A 29 10.02 7.66 27.01
N LEU A 30 9.89 6.36 27.30
CA LEU A 30 10.25 5.27 26.41
C LEU A 30 8.96 4.58 25.94
N ALA A 31 8.66 4.65 24.64
CA ALA A 31 7.45 4.04 24.10
C ALA A 31 7.72 3.39 22.73
N LYS A 32 7.10 2.24 22.47
CA LYS A 32 7.14 1.61 21.13
C LYS A 32 6.46 2.50 20.08
N GLU A 33 5.40 3.20 20.49
CA GLU A 33 4.62 4.15 19.69
C GLU A 33 3.94 5.16 20.61
N TYR A 34 3.55 6.33 20.07
CA TYR A 34 2.79 7.36 20.80
C TYR A 34 1.31 7.32 20.43
N GLY A 35 0.44 7.55 21.42
CA GLY A 35 -1.01 7.45 21.32
C GLY A 35 -1.58 6.08 21.64
N GLY A 36 -0.84 4.98 21.36
CA GLY A 36 -1.22 3.61 21.72
C GLY A 36 -2.61 3.22 21.19
N THR A 37 -3.41 2.50 21.99
CA THR A 37 -4.82 2.16 21.67
C THR A 37 -5.68 3.38 21.39
N GLY A 38 -5.28 4.55 21.91
CA GLY A 38 -5.95 5.82 21.68
C GLY A 38 -6.04 6.24 20.21
N ASN A 39 -5.05 5.84 19.41
CA ASN A 39 -5.02 6.08 17.97
C ASN A 39 -6.11 5.29 17.22
N ILE A 40 -6.56 4.17 17.78
CA ILE A 40 -7.47 3.24 17.10
C ILE A 40 -8.93 3.71 17.23
N ALA A 41 -9.24 4.62 18.16
CA ALA A 41 -10.59 5.10 18.39
C ALA A 41 -11.07 6.02 17.25
N HIS A 42 -11.99 5.53 16.42
CA HIS A 42 -12.59 6.28 15.31
C HIS A 42 -13.27 7.58 15.74
N LEU A 43 -13.91 7.56 16.90
CA LEU A 43 -14.66 8.68 17.47
C LEU A 43 -14.47 8.67 18.99
N VAL A 44 -14.08 9.81 19.54
CA VAL A 44 -13.98 10.07 20.97
C VAL A 44 -14.95 11.20 21.28
N ASP A 45 -16.03 10.83 21.97
CA ASP A 45 -17.07 11.77 22.41
C ASP A 45 -17.15 11.84 23.94
N ASN A 46 -16.13 11.30 24.61
CA ASN A 46 -15.99 11.26 26.06
C ASN A 46 -14.73 12.00 26.55
N TRP A 47 -14.24 12.94 25.73
CA TRP A 47 -13.23 13.93 26.10
C TRP A 47 -13.85 15.33 26.13
N ILE A 48 -13.82 15.97 27.29
CA ILE A 48 -14.42 17.30 27.47
C ILE A 48 -13.62 18.34 26.68
N GLY A 49 -14.33 19.15 25.90
CA GLY A 49 -13.77 20.24 25.10
C GLY A 49 -13.54 19.91 23.61
N GLU A 50 -13.68 18.65 23.20
CA GLU A 50 -13.48 18.23 21.81
C GLU A 50 -14.54 17.18 21.39
N PRO A 51 -15.80 17.58 21.16
CA PRO A 51 -16.88 16.66 20.82
C PRO A 51 -16.61 15.96 19.48
N GLY A 52 -16.80 14.65 19.43
CA GLY A 52 -16.60 13.83 18.23
C GLY A 52 -15.20 13.86 17.62
N ILE A 53 -14.15 14.15 18.40
CA ILE A 53 -12.77 14.15 17.91
C ILE A 53 -12.31 12.72 17.61
N ALA A 54 -11.50 12.50 16.57
CA ALA A 54 -10.85 11.20 16.39
C ALA A 54 -9.85 10.98 17.54
N GLY A 55 -9.79 9.78 18.14
CA GLY A 55 -8.98 9.57 19.35
C GLY A 55 -7.49 9.81 19.15
N SER A 56 -7.05 9.57 17.93
CA SER A 56 -5.75 9.91 17.40
C SER A 56 -5.45 11.42 17.29
N ASP A 57 -6.41 12.26 16.89
CA ASP A 57 -6.23 13.72 16.87
C ASP A 57 -6.11 14.25 18.30
N LEU A 58 -6.88 13.65 19.22
CA LEU A 58 -6.75 13.91 20.65
C LEU A 58 -5.35 13.52 21.18
N MET A 59 -4.83 12.34 20.81
CA MET A 59 -3.47 11.92 21.19
C MET A 59 -2.37 12.80 20.60
N GLN A 60 -2.54 13.27 19.36
CA GLN A 60 -1.60 14.22 18.76
C GLN A 60 -1.58 15.55 19.52
N ARG A 61 -2.73 16.05 19.98
CA ARG A 61 -2.80 17.25 20.82
C ARG A 61 -2.06 17.05 22.14
N PHE A 62 -2.18 15.88 22.79
CA PHE A 62 -1.41 15.59 24.00
C PHE A 62 0.09 15.57 23.71
N LEU A 63 0.49 14.91 22.63
CA LEU A 63 1.89 14.79 22.25
C LEU A 63 2.50 16.18 21.95
N SER A 64 1.78 17.02 21.21
CA SER A 64 2.20 18.40 20.92
C SER A 64 2.36 19.21 22.19
N HIS A 65 1.41 19.12 23.12
CA HIS A 65 1.49 19.81 24.40
C HIS A 65 2.69 19.34 25.24
N VAL A 66 2.96 18.04 25.32
CA VAL A 66 4.14 17.51 26.04
C VAL A 66 5.46 17.99 25.42
N LYS A 67 5.53 18.10 24.08
CA LYS A 67 6.73 18.58 23.38
C LYS A 67 7.11 20.02 23.74
N GLU A 68 6.15 20.88 24.06
CA GLU A 68 6.42 22.26 24.49
C GLU A 68 7.26 22.31 25.79
N TYR A 69 7.13 21.28 26.64
CA TYR A 69 7.89 21.13 27.88
C TYR A 69 9.26 20.48 27.68
N LYS A 70 9.67 20.20 26.43
CA LYS A 70 10.98 19.62 26.07
C LYS A 70 11.30 18.29 26.75
N VAL A 71 10.28 17.50 27.10
CA VAL A 71 10.47 16.15 27.66
C VAL A 71 11.04 15.24 26.56
N PRO A 72 12.16 14.53 26.81
CA PRO A 72 12.65 13.47 25.93
C PRO A 72 11.60 12.38 25.66
N LEU A 73 11.13 12.34 24.42
CA LEU A 73 10.23 11.32 23.89
C LEU A 73 11.04 10.38 22.99
N ILE A 74 11.38 9.18 23.47
CA ILE A 74 12.20 8.21 22.75
C ILE A 74 11.34 7.03 22.29
N GLU A 75 11.27 6.84 20.97
CA GLU A 75 10.69 5.65 20.37
C GLU A 75 11.62 4.44 20.62
N ALA A 76 11.24 3.58 21.56
CA ALA A 76 12.01 2.41 21.97
C ALA A 76 11.11 1.36 22.64
N GLU A 77 11.33 0.08 22.30
CA GLU A 77 10.66 -1.05 22.95
C GLU A 77 11.48 -1.51 24.16
N VAL A 78 10.93 -1.37 25.37
CA VAL A 78 11.58 -1.84 26.60
C VAL A 78 11.44 -3.36 26.70
N THR A 79 12.56 -4.07 26.89
CA THR A 79 12.59 -5.54 26.96
C THR A 79 12.85 -6.07 28.36
N SER A 80 13.56 -5.32 29.21
CA SER A 80 13.82 -5.71 30.59
C SER A 80 14.05 -4.49 31.48
N ILE A 81 13.76 -4.68 32.78
CA ILE A 81 13.98 -3.71 33.84
C ILE A 81 14.63 -4.47 35.00
N GLU A 82 15.68 -3.91 35.57
CA GLU A 82 16.39 -4.50 36.70
C GLU A 82 16.54 -3.46 37.80
N LYS A 83 16.32 -3.89 39.05
CA LYS A 83 16.55 -3.03 40.22
C LYS A 83 18.06 -2.95 40.49
N THR A 84 18.57 -1.75 40.71
CA THR A 84 19.98 -1.49 41.03
C THR A 84 20.10 -0.82 42.41
N ALA A 85 21.32 -0.66 42.91
CA ALA A 85 21.58 0.02 44.18
C ALA A 85 21.12 1.49 44.19
N LYS A 86 21.03 2.13 43.02
CA LYS A 86 20.68 3.56 42.88
C LYS A 86 19.28 3.80 42.31
N GLY A 87 18.54 2.75 41.97
CA GLY A 87 17.23 2.84 41.32
C GLY A 87 16.98 1.66 40.37
N PHE A 88 16.85 1.95 39.08
CA PHE A 88 16.48 0.98 38.05
C PHE A 88 17.29 1.16 36.77
N ALA A 89 17.69 0.05 36.16
CA ALA A 89 18.25 -0.03 34.82
C ALA A 89 17.19 -0.56 33.84
N VAL A 90 16.99 0.15 32.74
CA VAL A 90 16.02 -0.19 31.70
C VAL A 90 16.78 -0.51 30.41
N GLN A 91 16.51 -1.68 29.84
CA GLN A 91 17.10 -2.10 28.58
C GLN A 91 16.05 -2.10 27.47
N THR A 92 16.42 -1.51 26.33
CA THR A 92 15.58 -1.52 25.13
C THR A 92 16.02 -2.61 24.15
N LYS A 93 15.14 -2.94 23.21
CA LYS A 93 15.39 -3.90 22.13
C LYS A 93 16.58 -3.53 21.26
N GLU A 94 16.86 -2.23 21.12
CA GLU A 94 18.03 -1.67 20.44
C GLU A 94 19.32 -1.79 21.27
N LYS A 95 19.27 -2.50 22.41
CA LYS A 95 20.35 -2.70 23.38
C LYS A 95 20.87 -1.42 24.02
N LYS A 96 20.08 -0.34 24.00
CA LYS A 96 20.38 0.87 24.78
C LYS A 96 20.02 0.63 26.24
N LYS A 97 20.82 1.20 27.14
CA LYS A 97 20.60 1.16 28.58
C LYS A 97 20.29 2.56 29.08
N TYR A 98 19.27 2.65 29.92
CA TYR A 98 18.85 3.86 30.61
C TYR A 98 18.83 3.60 32.11
N GLU A 99 19.10 4.62 32.91
CA GLU A 99 19.09 4.52 34.37
C GLU A 99 18.20 5.60 34.96
N SER A 100 17.38 5.21 35.95
CA SER A 100 16.46 6.11 36.64
C SER A 100 16.35 5.81 38.12
N LYS A 101 15.94 6.79 38.92
CA LYS A 101 15.59 6.58 40.33
C LYS A 101 14.24 5.87 40.48
N THR A 102 13.29 6.16 39.57
CA THR A 102 11.93 5.60 39.60
C THR A 102 11.44 5.18 38.21
N ILE A 103 10.48 4.25 38.18
CA ILE A 103 9.82 3.76 36.97
C ILE A 103 8.31 4.04 37.07
N LEU A 104 7.70 4.48 35.97
CA LEU A 104 6.25 4.62 35.84
C LEU A 104 5.75 3.80 34.64
N PHE A 105 4.97 2.75 34.91
CA PHE A 105 4.34 1.93 33.86
C PHE A 105 3.05 2.56 33.32
N ALA A 106 3.00 2.78 32.02
CA ALA A 106 1.86 3.31 31.27
C ALA A 106 1.70 2.59 29.91
N ASN A 107 2.07 1.30 29.84
CA ASN A 107 2.17 0.51 28.61
C ASN A 107 0.82 0.25 27.92
N GLY A 108 -0.31 0.46 28.61
CA GLY A 108 -1.64 0.26 28.04
C GLY A 108 -2.02 -1.22 27.87
N MET A 109 -2.82 -1.51 26.84
CA MET A 109 -3.44 -2.82 26.61
C MET A 109 -3.29 -3.29 25.14
N THR A 110 -3.48 -4.58 24.87
CA THR A 110 -3.45 -5.20 23.52
C THR A 110 -4.70 -6.04 23.22
N HIS A 111 -5.10 -6.22 21.96
CA HIS A 111 -6.35 -6.92 21.60
C HIS A 111 -6.35 -8.39 22.07
N ARG A 112 -7.50 -8.86 22.58
CA ARG A 112 -7.75 -10.27 22.90
C ARG A 112 -8.03 -11.05 21.62
N LYS A 113 -7.49 -12.27 21.55
CA LYS A 113 -7.87 -13.29 20.56
C LYS A 113 -8.93 -14.21 21.14
N LEU A 114 -9.81 -14.74 20.30
CA LEU A 114 -10.92 -15.60 20.73
C LEU A 114 -10.41 -16.99 21.13
N GLY A 115 -9.35 -17.47 20.48
CA GLY A 115 -8.66 -18.73 20.80
C GLY A 115 -9.42 -19.98 20.37
N VAL A 116 -10.40 -19.85 19.46
CA VAL A 116 -11.29 -20.95 19.04
C VAL A 116 -10.86 -21.57 17.71
N PRO A 117 -11.17 -22.85 17.46
CA PRO A 117 -11.03 -23.45 16.15
C PRO A 117 -11.69 -22.61 15.05
N GLY A 118 -11.01 -22.48 13.91
CA GLY A 118 -11.45 -21.70 12.75
C GLY A 118 -11.08 -20.22 12.77
N GLU A 119 -10.81 -19.61 13.92
CA GLU A 119 -10.45 -18.17 14.00
C GLU A 119 -9.25 -17.82 13.09
N LYS A 120 -8.16 -18.57 13.22
CA LYS A 120 -6.94 -18.36 12.41
C LYS A 120 -7.12 -18.80 10.96
N GLU A 121 -7.87 -19.87 10.72
CA GLU A 121 -8.05 -20.49 9.41
C GLU A 121 -8.91 -19.62 8.48
N PHE A 122 -9.98 -19.04 9.02
CA PHE A 122 -10.92 -18.19 8.28
C PHE A 122 -10.57 -16.70 8.36
N SER A 123 -9.39 -16.36 8.87
CA SER A 123 -8.89 -14.99 8.92
C SER A 123 -8.84 -14.39 7.50
N GLY A 124 -9.63 -13.33 7.23
CA GLY A 124 -9.83 -12.73 5.89
C GLY A 124 -10.62 -13.59 4.90
N LYS A 125 -11.21 -14.69 5.38
CA LYS A 125 -12.17 -15.53 4.65
C LYS A 125 -13.51 -15.55 5.40
N GLY A 126 -13.86 -14.42 6.01
CA GLY A 126 -15.04 -14.27 6.85
C GLY A 126 -14.76 -14.03 8.32
N VAL A 127 -13.51 -14.14 8.81
CA VAL A 127 -13.12 -13.66 10.15
C VAL A 127 -12.32 -12.37 10.02
N HIS A 128 -12.80 -11.30 10.66
CA HIS A 128 -12.30 -9.93 10.49
C HIS A 128 -11.96 -9.28 11.83
N TYR A 129 -10.93 -8.42 11.80
CA TYR A 129 -10.44 -7.65 12.94
C TYR A 129 -10.25 -6.19 12.50
N CYS A 130 -11.32 -5.38 12.55
CA CYS A 130 -11.34 -3.95 12.19
C CYS A 130 -10.75 -3.58 10.80
N TYR A 131 -10.98 -2.36 10.36
CA TYR A 131 -10.95 -1.94 8.96
C TYR A 131 -9.54 -1.58 8.49
N THR A 132 -9.07 -2.32 7.50
CA THR A 132 -7.75 -2.20 6.87
C THR A 132 -7.76 -1.09 5.82
N CYS A 133 -6.79 -0.18 5.78
CA CYS A 133 -6.78 0.90 4.77
C CYS A 133 -5.37 1.38 4.33
N LEU A 134 -5.33 2.09 3.20
CA LEU A 134 -4.19 2.80 2.58
C LEU A 134 -4.25 4.31 2.82
N VAL A 135 -3.12 5.02 2.79
CA VAL A 135 -3.09 6.49 2.93
C VAL A 135 -3.25 7.22 1.56
N PRO A 136 -3.57 8.52 1.54
CA PRO A 136 -3.59 9.34 0.32
C PRO A 136 -2.25 9.27 -0.45
N GLY A 137 -2.29 9.38 -1.77
CA GLY A 137 -1.07 9.23 -2.60
C GLY A 137 -0.78 7.79 -3.01
N ALA A 138 -1.55 6.80 -2.52
CA ALA A 138 -1.38 5.42 -2.95
C ALA A 138 -1.80 5.26 -4.41
N GLU A 139 -0.80 5.06 -5.29
CA GLU A 139 -1.01 4.86 -6.71
C GLU A 139 -1.53 3.45 -7.00
N ILE A 140 -2.74 3.35 -7.55
CA ILE A 140 -3.41 2.10 -7.92
C ILE A 140 -3.24 1.84 -9.41
N ILE A 141 -2.91 0.60 -9.76
CA ILE A 141 -2.82 0.13 -11.14
C ILE A 141 -4.24 -0.06 -11.67
N THR A 142 -4.67 0.85 -12.55
CA THR A 142 -5.97 0.81 -13.21
C THR A 142 -5.84 0.33 -14.64
N ASN A 143 -6.98 0.05 -15.29
CA ASN A 143 -7.01 -0.31 -16.69
C ASN A 143 -7.14 0.95 -17.57
N PRO A 144 -6.12 1.35 -18.34
CA PRO A 144 -4.74 0.89 -18.39
C PRO A 144 -3.74 1.88 -17.75
N ASP A 145 -4.18 2.64 -16.74
CA ASP A 145 -3.44 3.77 -16.16
C ASP A 145 -2.90 3.48 -14.76
N VAL A 146 -2.33 4.50 -14.13
CA VAL A 146 -2.03 4.51 -12.70
C VAL A 146 -2.59 5.79 -12.09
N LYS A 147 -3.51 5.62 -11.14
CA LYS A 147 -4.24 6.73 -10.51
C LYS A 147 -4.07 6.71 -9.00
N ASP A 148 -4.07 7.89 -8.40
CA ASP A 148 -4.19 8.00 -6.95
C ASP A 148 -5.51 7.36 -6.48
N ILE A 149 -5.47 6.59 -5.39
CA ILE A 149 -6.67 5.98 -4.80
C ILE A 149 -7.78 7.01 -4.55
N GLN A 150 -7.44 8.26 -4.20
CA GLN A 150 -8.41 9.32 -3.97
C GLN A 150 -9.18 9.70 -5.24
N LEU A 151 -8.53 9.58 -6.40
CA LEU A 151 -9.06 10.01 -7.70
C LEU A 151 -9.74 8.89 -8.49
N LEU A 152 -9.85 7.69 -7.92
CA LEU A 152 -10.58 6.57 -8.51
C LEU A 152 -12.09 6.81 -8.45
N ASN A 153 -12.78 6.51 -9.56
CA ASN A 153 -14.23 6.64 -9.68
C ASN A 153 -14.87 5.35 -10.19
N ASP A 154 -14.58 4.97 -11.43
CA ASP A 154 -15.22 3.86 -12.14
C ASP A 154 -14.21 2.93 -12.83
N GLU A 155 -12.91 3.16 -12.64
CA GLU A 155 -11.88 2.39 -13.31
C GLU A 155 -11.78 0.95 -12.78
N LYS A 156 -11.46 0.00 -13.68
CA LYS A 156 -11.07 -1.35 -13.25
C LYS A 156 -9.66 -1.35 -12.68
N VAL A 157 -9.43 -2.11 -11.62
CA VAL A 157 -8.16 -2.23 -10.90
C VAL A 157 -7.52 -3.59 -11.10
N LEU A 158 -6.18 -3.65 -11.17
CA LEU A 158 -5.45 -4.92 -11.32
C LEU A 158 -5.49 -5.71 -10.00
N THR A 159 -5.93 -6.96 -10.07
CA THR A 159 -6.10 -7.85 -8.90
C THR A 159 -4.95 -8.86 -8.78
N HIS A 160 -4.88 -9.58 -7.66
CA HIS A 160 -3.90 -10.66 -7.47
C HIS A 160 -3.98 -11.76 -8.55
N GLU A 161 -5.13 -11.93 -9.19
CA GLU A 161 -5.30 -12.93 -10.26
C GLU A 161 -4.56 -12.56 -11.55
N GLY A 162 -4.04 -11.33 -11.65
CA GLY A 162 -3.44 -10.78 -12.86
C GLY A 162 -4.48 -10.28 -13.85
N ARG A 163 -5.72 -10.03 -13.43
CA ARG A 163 -6.82 -9.51 -14.26
C ARG A 163 -7.34 -8.21 -13.69
N TYR A 164 -7.91 -7.37 -14.55
CA TYR A 164 -8.60 -6.15 -14.13
C TYR A 164 -10.03 -6.46 -13.72
N SER A 165 -10.44 -6.00 -12.54
CA SER A 165 -11.80 -6.15 -12.02
C SER A 165 -12.38 -4.80 -11.65
N GLN A 166 -13.71 -4.69 -11.72
CA GLN A 166 -14.41 -3.49 -11.27
C GLN A 166 -14.34 -3.42 -9.73
N PHE A 167 -14.06 -2.23 -9.19
CA PHE A 167 -14.32 -1.98 -7.77
C PHE A 167 -15.75 -1.45 -7.59
N LEU A 168 -16.42 -1.94 -6.56
CA LEU A 168 -17.81 -1.65 -6.24
C LEU A 168 -17.95 -0.35 -5.45
N GLU A 169 -17.04 -0.12 -4.52
CA GLU A 169 -17.11 1.00 -3.57
C GLU A 169 -15.69 1.41 -3.15
N LYS A 170 -15.44 2.71 -3.07
CA LYS A 170 -14.25 3.28 -2.45
C LYS A 170 -14.64 3.72 -1.04
N VAL A 171 -14.07 3.05 -0.04
CA VAL A 171 -14.31 3.34 1.37
C VAL A 171 -13.31 4.40 1.81
N GLU A 172 -13.79 5.38 2.56
CA GLU A 172 -12.98 6.43 3.15
C GLU A 172 -13.25 6.46 4.65
N VAL A 173 -12.19 6.35 5.44
CA VAL A 173 -12.29 6.27 6.91
C VAL A 173 -11.30 7.28 7.51
N PRO A 174 -11.71 8.08 8.50
CA PRO A 174 -10.74 8.82 9.30
C PRO A 174 -9.85 7.83 10.06
N TYR A 175 -8.54 8.01 9.96
CA TYR A 175 -7.56 7.17 10.64
C TYR A 175 -6.40 8.01 11.10
N SER A 176 -5.97 7.76 12.32
CA SER A 176 -4.67 8.23 12.69
C SER A 176 -4.01 7.32 13.69
N GLY A 177 -2.73 7.07 13.47
CA GLY A 177 -2.01 5.96 14.08
C GLY A 177 -0.80 5.59 13.24
N GLU A 178 -0.20 4.46 13.58
CA GLU A 178 0.95 3.93 12.87
C GLU A 178 0.58 3.59 11.41
N VAL A 179 1.40 3.98 10.45
CA VAL A 179 1.36 3.43 9.09
C VAL A 179 2.72 2.87 8.73
N LEU A 180 2.70 1.75 8.03
CA LEU A 180 3.88 1.03 7.59
C LEU A 180 4.16 1.37 6.12
N SER A 181 5.27 2.07 5.90
CA SER A 181 5.87 2.27 4.59
C SER A 181 6.62 1.01 4.16
N ILE A 182 6.04 0.24 3.23
CA ILE A 182 6.68 -0.95 2.67
C ILE A 182 7.38 -0.59 1.36
N ILE A 183 8.70 -0.82 1.30
CA ILE A 183 9.54 -0.50 0.16
C ILE A 183 10.12 -1.80 -0.42
N PRO A 184 9.58 -2.35 -1.52
CA PRO A 184 10.17 -3.49 -2.22
C PRO A 184 11.46 -3.09 -2.96
N ARG A 185 12.29 -4.07 -3.29
CA ARG A 185 13.35 -3.88 -4.29
C ARG A 185 12.75 -3.78 -5.69
N TYR A 186 13.55 -3.26 -6.63
CA TYR A 186 13.24 -3.04 -8.04
C TYR A 186 12.26 -1.91 -8.32
N PHE A 187 11.19 -1.74 -7.55
CA PHE A 187 10.22 -0.67 -7.79
C PHE A 187 10.54 0.60 -7.01
N TYR A 188 10.01 1.73 -7.49
CA TYR A 188 10.25 3.05 -6.93
C TYR A 188 9.21 3.40 -5.87
N GLY A 189 9.68 4.04 -4.81
CA GLY A 189 8.81 4.59 -3.76
C GLY A 189 8.42 3.56 -2.71
N GLU A 190 7.33 3.86 -2.03
CA GLU A 190 6.76 3.07 -0.95
C GLU A 190 5.27 2.93 -1.15
N THR A 191 4.66 1.91 -0.53
CA THR A 191 3.23 1.92 -0.28
C THR A 191 3.03 1.92 1.22
N LYS A 192 2.28 2.93 1.67
CA LYS A 192 1.94 3.14 3.08
C LYS A 192 0.59 2.51 3.38
N VAL A 193 0.59 1.62 4.35
CA VAL A 193 -0.57 0.83 4.73
C VAL A 193 -0.74 0.85 6.24
N THR A 194 -1.97 0.70 6.72
CA THR A 194 -2.21 0.44 8.15
C THR A 194 -1.60 -0.91 8.57
N PRO A 195 -1.18 -1.11 9.84
CA PRO A 195 -0.42 -2.29 10.26
C PRO A 195 -1.18 -3.62 10.06
N GLN A 196 -2.51 -3.57 10.10
CA GLN A 196 -3.40 -4.72 9.90
C GLN A 196 -3.70 -4.98 8.42
N HIS A 197 -3.38 -4.05 7.52
CA HIS A 197 -3.66 -4.20 6.10
C HIS A 197 -2.84 -5.35 5.51
N ARG A 198 -3.51 -6.22 4.76
CA ARG A 198 -2.90 -7.46 4.30
C ARG A 198 -2.27 -7.27 2.94
N VAL A 199 -1.03 -7.72 2.83
CA VAL A 199 -0.21 -7.66 1.63
C VAL A 199 0.03 -9.08 1.15
N LEU A 200 -0.12 -9.32 -0.15
CA LEU A 200 0.18 -10.61 -0.75
C LEU A 200 1.69 -10.83 -0.73
N ALA A 201 2.16 -11.80 0.05
CA ALA A 201 3.58 -11.96 0.31
C ALA A 201 3.98 -13.40 0.68
N VAL A 202 5.29 -13.65 0.65
CA VAL A 202 5.94 -14.88 1.14
C VAL A 202 6.93 -14.50 2.25
N LYS A 203 6.70 -15.03 3.45
CA LYS A 203 7.65 -14.88 4.56
C LYS A 203 8.93 -15.67 4.30
N LYS A 204 10.07 -15.03 4.50
CA LYS A 204 11.38 -15.68 4.46
C LYS A 204 11.59 -16.44 5.76
N THR A 205 11.36 -17.75 5.70
CA THR A 205 11.59 -18.70 6.80
C THR A 205 12.94 -19.42 6.71
N TRP A 206 13.66 -19.27 5.60
CA TRP A 206 14.91 -19.98 5.35
C TRP A 206 16.15 -19.14 5.66
N LYS A 207 17.19 -19.82 6.17
CA LYS A 207 18.49 -19.22 6.51
C LYS A 207 19.39 -19.06 5.27
N TYR A 208 19.38 -20.03 4.36
CA TYR A 208 20.22 -20.06 3.16
C TYR A 208 19.43 -19.82 1.86
N SER A 209 20.07 -19.30 0.82
CA SER A 209 19.39 -19.03 -0.44
C SER A 209 18.81 -20.32 -1.06
N LYS A 210 17.49 -20.36 -1.22
CA LYS A 210 16.81 -21.40 -2.01
C LYS A 210 17.23 -21.34 -3.48
N SER A 211 17.33 -22.51 -4.10
CA SER A 211 17.43 -22.67 -5.56
C SER A 211 16.17 -22.10 -6.25
N LEU A 212 16.25 -21.84 -7.56
CA LEU A 212 15.08 -21.36 -8.30
C LEU A 212 13.91 -22.35 -8.23
N THR A 213 14.19 -23.65 -8.37
CA THR A 213 13.19 -24.72 -8.28
C THR A 213 12.45 -24.75 -6.94
N GLU A 214 13.16 -24.51 -5.83
CA GLU A 214 12.52 -24.43 -4.51
C GLU A 214 11.72 -23.13 -4.32
N ARG A 215 12.16 -22.02 -4.93
CA ARG A 215 11.43 -20.75 -4.87
C ARG A 215 10.12 -20.82 -5.65
N LEU A 216 10.07 -21.55 -6.77
CA LEU A 216 8.87 -21.73 -7.57
C LEU A 216 7.78 -22.58 -6.88
N LYS A 217 8.12 -23.28 -5.79
CA LYS A 217 7.15 -24.01 -4.95
C LYS A 217 6.51 -23.14 -3.87
N LEU A 218 6.99 -21.91 -3.68
CA LEU A 218 6.45 -21.00 -2.68
C LEU A 218 5.11 -20.44 -3.16
N ILE A 219 4.11 -20.51 -2.28
CA ILE A 219 2.78 -19.96 -2.53
C ILE A 219 2.65 -18.71 -1.67
N PRO A 220 2.31 -17.54 -2.25
CA PRO A 220 2.08 -16.34 -1.47
C PRO A 220 0.78 -16.43 -0.68
N ASP A 221 0.75 -15.75 0.47
CA ASP A 221 -0.39 -15.67 1.37
C ASP A 221 -0.70 -14.20 1.70
N TRP A 222 -1.87 -13.94 2.25
CA TRP A 222 -2.27 -12.63 2.74
C TRP A 222 -1.70 -12.39 4.13
N ILE A 223 -0.66 -11.57 4.22
CA ILE A 223 0.09 -11.33 5.45
C ILE A 223 -0.16 -9.92 5.92
N GLU A 224 -0.51 -9.74 7.19
CA GLU A 224 -0.63 -8.41 7.79
C GLU A 224 0.68 -7.63 7.65
N ALA A 225 0.59 -6.35 7.35
CA ALA A 225 1.76 -5.51 7.11
C ALA A 225 2.70 -5.44 8.32
N SER A 226 2.16 -5.46 9.54
CA SER A 226 2.89 -5.50 10.81
C SER A 226 3.75 -6.75 11.00
N ASP A 227 3.37 -7.81 10.29
CA ASP A 227 3.92 -9.14 10.40
C ASP A 227 5.02 -9.41 9.36
N LEU A 228 5.19 -8.49 8.41
CA LEU A 228 6.23 -8.51 7.39
C LEU A 228 7.54 -7.95 7.94
N LYS A 229 8.65 -8.47 7.40
CA LYS A 229 10.00 -7.99 7.72
C LYS A 229 10.83 -7.79 6.47
N LYS A 230 11.91 -7.02 6.62
CA LYS A 230 12.95 -6.88 5.59
C LYS A 230 13.44 -8.26 5.14
N GLY A 231 13.43 -8.48 3.83
CA GLY A 231 13.84 -9.73 3.21
C GLY A 231 12.73 -10.75 2.96
N ASP A 232 11.52 -10.54 3.49
CA ASP A 232 10.31 -11.20 2.96
C ASP A 232 10.04 -10.71 1.53
N TYR A 233 9.16 -11.40 0.80
CA TYR A 233 8.91 -11.12 -0.61
C TYR A 233 7.46 -10.72 -0.83
N VAL A 234 7.20 -9.53 -1.37
CA VAL A 234 5.86 -9.22 -1.88
C VAL A 234 5.65 -9.95 -3.21
N ALA A 235 4.46 -10.49 -3.42
CA ALA A 235 4.07 -11.11 -4.67
C ALA A 235 3.24 -10.11 -5.50
N TYR A 236 3.87 -9.55 -6.52
CA TYR A 236 3.25 -8.57 -7.41
C TYR A 236 2.64 -9.27 -8.63
N PRO A 237 1.35 -9.08 -8.95
CA PRO A 237 0.69 -9.83 -10.01
C PRO A 237 1.22 -9.49 -11.40
N ILE A 238 1.37 -10.52 -12.23
CA ILE A 238 1.69 -10.41 -13.66
C ILE A 238 0.38 -10.32 -14.44
N LEU A 239 0.28 -9.32 -15.32
CA LEU A 239 -0.91 -9.11 -16.14
C LEU A 239 -1.17 -10.32 -17.06
N LYS A 240 -2.37 -10.87 -16.98
CA LYS A 240 -2.88 -12.01 -17.74
C LYS A 240 -3.91 -11.57 -18.77
N GLY A 241 -4.26 -12.51 -19.63
CA GLY A 241 -5.11 -12.27 -20.79
C GLY A 241 -4.27 -12.19 -22.05
N ILE A 242 -4.73 -12.88 -23.09
CA ILE A 242 -4.19 -12.78 -24.44
C ILE A 242 -5.38 -12.52 -25.35
N LYS A 243 -5.33 -11.41 -26.08
CA LYS A 243 -6.28 -11.07 -27.14
C LYS A 243 -5.46 -10.81 -28.39
N ASP A 244 -5.46 -11.77 -29.30
CA ASP A 244 -4.80 -11.58 -30.58
C ASP A 244 -5.65 -10.69 -31.48
N ILE A 245 -4.99 -9.75 -32.15
CA ILE A 245 -5.60 -8.80 -33.08
C ILE A 245 -4.86 -8.99 -34.39
N PHE A 246 -5.57 -9.47 -35.40
CA PHE A 246 -5.02 -9.70 -36.74
C PHE A 246 -5.08 -8.43 -37.58
N TYR A 247 -6.16 -7.66 -37.45
CA TYR A 247 -6.36 -6.42 -38.20
C TYR A 247 -6.71 -5.27 -37.27
N LEU A 248 -6.11 -4.10 -37.52
CA LEU A 248 -6.46 -2.84 -36.91
C LEU A 248 -7.47 -2.13 -37.80
N ASP A 249 -8.69 -1.98 -37.29
CA ASP A 249 -9.77 -1.24 -37.95
C ASP A 249 -9.60 0.26 -37.68
N LEU A 250 -9.07 0.99 -38.67
CA LEU A 250 -8.71 2.39 -38.54
C LEU A 250 -9.93 3.28 -38.26
N HIS A 251 -11.11 2.85 -38.71
CA HIS A 251 -12.37 3.55 -38.48
C HIS A 251 -12.64 3.76 -36.99
N ARG A 252 -12.22 2.84 -36.11
CA ARG A 252 -12.47 2.95 -34.67
C ARG A 252 -11.71 4.10 -33.99
N TYR A 253 -10.74 4.69 -34.68
CA TYR A 253 -9.86 5.73 -34.14
C TYR A 253 -9.96 7.06 -34.92
N LEU A 254 -10.83 7.12 -35.93
CA LEU A 254 -10.95 8.22 -36.87
C LEU A 254 -12.42 8.64 -37.04
N PRO A 255 -12.71 9.92 -37.35
CA PRO A 255 -14.08 10.39 -37.54
C PRO A 255 -14.83 9.66 -38.68
N GLU A 256 -16.11 9.31 -38.46
CA GLU A 256 -16.95 8.60 -39.44
C GLU A 256 -17.02 9.29 -40.82
N LYS A 257 -16.99 10.63 -40.84
CA LYS A 257 -17.00 11.42 -42.08
C LYS A 257 -15.83 11.13 -43.03
N LEU A 258 -14.77 10.48 -42.55
CA LEU A 258 -13.60 10.11 -43.34
C LEU A 258 -13.73 8.71 -43.96
N ILE A 259 -14.78 7.95 -43.65
CA ILE A 259 -14.99 6.65 -44.30
C ILE A 259 -15.42 6.86 -45.75
N ASP A 260 -14.85 6.06 -46.63
CA ASP A 260 -15.19 5.99 -48.05
C ASP A 260 -15.10 4.54 -48.53
N GLY A 261 -16.17 3.77 -48.27
CA GLY A 261 -16.21 2.33 -48.51
C GLY A 261 -15.18 1.57 -47.66
N ASP A 262 -14.29 0.84 -48.35
CA ASP A 262 -13.18 0.08 -47.74
C ASP A 262 -11.93 0.93 -47.50
N PHE A 263 -12.04 2.25 -47.66
CA PHE A 263 -10.95 3.19 -47.50
C PHE A 263 -11.30 4.32 -46.53
N ILE A 264 -10.27 5.02 -46.09
CA ILE A 264 -10.36 6.28 -45.35
C ILE A 264 -9.83 7.40 -46.26
N LYS A 265 -10.68 8.38 -46.54
CA LYS A 265 -10.33 9.58 -47.31
C LYS A 265 -9.71 10.66 -46.44
N GLU A 266 -8.92 11.54 -47.05
CA GLU A 266 -8.34 12.70 -46.37
C GLU A 266 -9.39 13.74 -45.97
N GLN A 267 -9.09 14.54 -44.95
CA GLN A 267 -10.00 15.57 -44.42
C GLN A 267 -10.29 16.68 -45.43
N ASN A 268 -9.27 17.07 -46.20
CA ASN A 268 -9.36 18.07 -47.26
C ASN A 268 -8.79 17.48 -48.55
N TRP A 269 -9.40 17.80 -49.68
CA TRP A 269 -8.91 17.38 -50.98
C TRP A 269 -7.52 17.98 -51.26
N SER A 270 -6.55 17.12 -51.58
CA SER A 270 -5.25 17.47 -52.12
C SER A 270 -4.97 16.55 -53.31
N PRO A 271 -4.36 17.03 -54.41
CA PRO A 271 -3.98 16.18 -55.54
C PRO A 271 -3.05 15.02 -55.17
N THR A 272 -2.36 15.10 -54.02
CA THR A 272 -1.42 14.10 -53.50
C THR A 272 -2.00 13.24 -52.37
N ALA A 273 -3.26 13.47 -51.98
CA ALA A 273 -3.92 12.73 -50.90
C ALA A 273 -4.19 11.27 -51.30
N LYS A 274 -3.50 10.32 -50.68
CA LYS A 274 -3.78 8.89 -50.84
C LYS A 274 -4.83 8.44 -49.82
N LYS A 275 -5.79 7.64 -50.26
CA LYS A 275 -6.73 6.96 -49.36
C LYS A 275 -5.98 5.87 -48.60
N LEU A 276 -6.25 5.74 -47.30
CA LEU A 276 -5.73 4.64 -46.49
C LEU A 276 -6.70 3.46 -46.52
N PRO A 277 -6.23 2.22 -46.43
CA PRO A 277 -7.13 1.08 -46.25
C PRO A 277 -7.87 1.21 -44.91
N LYS A 278 -9.16 0.88 -44.88
CA LYS A 278 -9.97 0.90 -43.65
C LYS A 278 -9.43 -0.04 -42.57
N GLN A 279 -8.85 -1.16 -42.99
CA GLN A 279 -8.21 -2.12 -42.11
C GLN A 279 -6.77 -2.38 -42.56
N VAL A 280 -5.86 -2.46 -41.59
CA VAL A 280 -4.46 -2.85 -41.83
C VAL A 280 -4.14 -4.07 -40.99
N GLU A 281 -3.37 -5.01 -41.53
CA GLU A 281 -2.87 -6.13 -40.74
C GLU A 281 -1.99 -5.58 -39.61
N LEU A 282 -2.26 -6.02 -38.38
CA LEU A 282 -1.43 -5.73 -37.21
C LEU A 282 -0.18 -6.63 -37.23
N SER A 283 0.59 -6.46 -38.29
CA SER A 283 1.80 -7.21 -38.56
C SER A 283 2.93 -6.82 -37.60
N ARG A 284 3.97 -7.65 -37.55
CA ARG A 284 5.20 -7.34 -36.81
C ARG A 284 5.85 -6.02 -37.26
N GLY A 285 5.78 -5.73 -38.57
CA GLY A 285 6.26 -4.48 -39.14
C GLY A 285 5.47 -3.26 -38.64
N LEU A 286 4.14 -3.36 -38.60
CA LEU A 286 3.29 -2.27 -38.11
C LEU A 286 3.52 -2.00 -36.61
N LEU A 287 3.62 -3.04 -35.80
CA LEU A 287 3.92 -2.91 -34.37
C LEU A 287 5.31 -2.28 -34.14
N ARG A 288 6.28 -2.61 -34.98
CA ARG A 288 7.61 -1.99 -34.94
C ARG A 288 7.56 -0.51 -35.32
N LEU A 289 6.80 -0.14 -36.36
CA LEU A 289 6.56 1.26 -36.73
C LEU A 289 5.91 2.06 -35.59
N PHE A 290 4.91 1.47 -34.92
CA PHE A 290 4.30 2.07 -33.73
C PHE A 290 5.31 2.24 -32.59
N GLY A 291 6.22 1.28 -32.42
CA GLY A 291 7.31 1.38 -31.45
C GLY A 291 8.23 2.56 -31.74
N TYR A 292 8.66 2.74 -32.99
CA TYR A 292 9.44 3.90 -33.40
C TYR A 292 8.71 5.21 -33.11
N TYR A 293 7.39 5.25 -33.33
CA TYR A 293 6.61 6.46 -33.12
C TYR A 293 6.42 6.81 -31.64
N ILE A 294 6.28 5.79 -30.78
CA ILE A 294 6.20 5.99 -29.33
C ILE A 294 7.51 6.61 -28.81
N ALA A 295 8.65 6.20 -29.39
CA ALA A 295 9.97 6.71 -29.02
C ALA A 295 10.29 8.07 -29.64
N GLU A 296 10.46 8.12 -30.96
CA GLU A 296 11.02 9.28 -31.68
C GLU A 296 9.98 10.03 -32.53
N GLY A 297 8.72 9.60 -32.45
CA GLY A 297 7.66 10.13 -33.30
C GLY A 297 7.02 11.39 -32.75
N ASN A 298 6.81 12.37 -33.63
CA ASN A 298 6.11 13.61 -33.34
C ASN A 298 4.97 13.86 -34.35
N LEU A 299 4.00 14.69 -33.95
CA LEU A 299 2.92 15.13 -34.84
C LEU A 299 3.32 16.45 -35.49
N GLY A 300 3.55 16.42 -36.79
CA GLY A 300 3.66 17.63 -37.60
C GLY A 300 2.29 18.27 -37.85
N HIS A 301 2.30 19.41 -38.55
CA HIS A 301 1.07 20.12 -38.89
C HIS A 301 0.13 19.28 -39.79
N ASN A 302 0.68 18.59 -40.78
CA ASN A 302 -0.08 17.83 -41.79
C ASN A 302 0.31 16.34 -41.88
N GLY A 303 0.99 15.80 -40.87
CA GLY A 303 1.62 14.49 -40.99
C GLY A 303 2.30 14.04 -39.71
N ILE A 304 3.01 12.92 -39.81
CA ILE A 304 3.85 12.40 -38.73
C ILE A 304 5.32 12.55 -39.10
N ASP A 305 6.14 12.80 -38.10
CA ASP A 305 7.59 12.91 -38.25
C ASP A 305 8.30 12.02 -37.24
N PHE A 306 9.51 11.58 -37.59
CA PHE A 306 10.39 10.86 -36.69
C PHE A 306 11.79 11.47 -36.78
N SER A 307 12.48 11.56 -35.66
CA SER A 307 13.83 12.16 -35.58
C SER A 307 14.82 11.17 -34.98
N PHE A 308 15.88 10.86 -35.71
CA PHE A 308 16.94 9.94 -35.26
C PHE A 308 18.32 10.58 -35.36
N ASN A 309 19.32 9.96 -34.74
CA ASN A 309 20.70 10.31 -35.00
C ASN A 309 21.12 9.84 -36.40
N ASN A 310 22.05 10.54 -37.04
CA ASN A 310 22.57 10.14 -38.35
C ASN A 310 23.27 8.76 -38.37
N LYS A 311 23.68 8.24 -37.20
CA LYS A 311 24.20 6.86 -37.05
C LYS A 311 23.12 5.79 -37.09
N GLU A 312 21.85 6.17 -37.05
CA GLU A 312 20.68 5.30 -36.94
C GLU A 312 19.88 5.24 -38.25
N GLU A 313 20.55 5.51 -39.37
CA GLU A 313 19.95 5.54 -40.73
C GLU A 313 19.15 4.26 -41.07
N VAL A 314 19.55 3.12 -40.50
CA VAL A 314 18.84 1.84 -40.66
C VAL A 314 17.38 1.91 -40.18
N TYR A 315 17.08 2.67 -39.11
CA TYR A 315 15.70 2.79 -38.61
C TYR A 315 14.87 3.71 -39.50
N VAL A 316 15.48 4.79 -40.02
CA VAL A 316 14.81 5.69 -40.98
C VAL A 316 14.45 4.95 -42.27
N LYS A 317 15.35 4.10 -42.79
CA LYS A 317 15.06 3.24 -43.95
C LYS A 317 13.96 2.21 -43.67
N ASP A 318 13.96 1.59 -42.49
CA ASP A 318 12.90 0.66 -42.07
C ASP A 318 11.54 1.38 -41.97
N ILE A 319 11.49 2.59 -41.40
CA ILE A 319 10.26 3.40 -41.36
C ILE A 319 9.77 3.75 -42.76
N GLN A 320 10.67 4.19 -43.65
CA GLN A 320 10.31 4.54 -45.02
C GLN A 320 9.70 3.34 -45.77
N PHE A 321 10.32 2.16 -45.62
CA PHE A 321 9.81 0.92 -46.17
C PHE A 321 8.44 0.56 -45.58
N LEU A 322 8.28 0.61 -44.25
CA LEU A 322 7.04 0.24 -43.58
C LEU A 322 5.88 1.19 -43.93
N LEU A 323 6.12 2.49 -44.04
CA LEU A 323 5.10 3.46 -44.46
C LEU A 323 4.61 3.17 -45.87
N LEU A 324 5.53 2.88 -46.79
CA LEU A 324 5.18 2.56 -48.18
C LEU A 324 4.44 1.23 -48.28
N GLN A 325 4.93 0.19 -47.60
CA GLN A 325 4.34 -1.15 -47.68
C GLN A 325 2.96 -1.23 -47.01
N ILE A 326 2.78 -0.61 -45.85
CA ILE A 326 1.54 -0.76 -45.06
C ILE A 326 0.49 0.25 -45.50
N PHE A 327 0.89 1.49 -45.78
CA PHE A 327 -0.04 2.59 -46.03
C PHE A 327 0.04 3.12 -47.48
N GLY A 328 0.98 2.64 -48.29
CA GLY A 328 1.22 3.21 -49.62
C GLY A 328 1.79 4.63 -49.59
N LEU A 329 2.29 5.09 -48.44
CA LEU A 329 2.74 6.46 -48.22
C LEU A 329 4.26 6.57 -48.27
N GLU A 330 4.76 7.56 -48.99
CA GLU A 330 6.19 7.85 -49.04
C GLU A 330 6.61 8.78 -47.91
N GLY A 331 7.70 8.44 -47.24
CA GLY A 331 8.35 9.30 -46.24
C GLY A 331 9.48 10.10 -46.87
N LYS A 332 9.44 11.43 -46.71
CA LYS A 332 10.51 12.34 -47.13
C LYS A 332 11.58 12.38 -46.05
N VAL A 333 12.79 11.95 -46.39
CA VAL A 333 13.94 11.99 -45.49
C VAL A 333 14.61 13.35 -45.56
N THR A 334 14.93 13.94 -44.41
CA THR A 334 15.68 15.18 -44.28
C THR A 334 16.91 14.96 -43.41
N ARG A 335 17.97 15.72 -43.67
CA ARG A 335 19.21 15.63 -42.89
C ARG A 335 19.65 17.03 -42.48
N GLU A 336 19.73 17.25 -41.18
CA GLU A 336 20.16 18.52 -40.59
C GLU A 336 21.24 18.24 -39.55
N GLY A 337 22.50 18.44 -39.93
CA GLY A 337 23.65 18.15 -39.09
C GLY A 337 23.71 16.68 -38.64
N LYS A 338 23.50 16.44 -37.34
CA LYS A 338 23.50 15.10 -36.72
C LYS A 338 22.10 14.46 -36.65
N VAL A 339 21.06 15.18 -37.04
CA VAL A 339 19.67 14.70 -37.01
C VAL A 339 19.29 14.21 -38.41
N LEU A 340 18.69 13.02 -38.45
CA LEU A 340 18.07 12.42 -39.63
C LEU A 340 16.58 12.32 -39.37
N GLY A 341 15.79 13.11 -40.11
CA GLY A 341 14.34 13.16 -39.99
C GLY A 341 13.67 12.36 -41.09
N ILE A 342 12.48 11.83 -40.82
CA ILE A 342 11.57 11.31 -41.84
C ILE A 342 10.16 11.85 -41.61
N TYR A 343 9.63 12.54 -42.62
CA TYR A 343 8.31 13.15 -42.59
C TYR A 343 7.36 12.44 -43.55
N CYS A 344 6.21 12.01 -43.06
CA CYS A 344 5.15 11.41 -43.86
C CYS A 344 3.93 12.33 -43.88
N TYR A 345 3.57 12.84 -45.06
CA TYR A 345 2.46 13.77 -45.22
C TYR A 345 1.13 12.99 -45.35
N SER A 346 0.40 12.89 -44.25
CA SER A 346 -1.00 12.41 -44.21
C SER A 346 -1.67 12.88 -42.92
N ARG A 347 -2.78 13.62 -43.04
CA ARG A 347 -3.53 14.08 -41.86
C ARG A 347 -4.31 12.94 -41.23
N VAL A 348 -4.80 12.00 -42.05
CA VAL A 348 -5.44 10.77 -41.54
C VAL A 348 -4.48 9.97 -40.68
N LEU A 349 -3.25 9.75 -41.16
CA LEU A 349 -2.24 9.01 -40.39
C LEU A 349 -1.83 9.75 -39.11
N ARG A 350 -1.68 11.07 -39.19
CA ARG A 350 -1.46 11.95 -38.03
C ARG A 350 -2.54 11.79 -36.97
N ASP A 351 -3.81 11.86 -37.36
CA ASP A 351 -4.94 11.78 -36.43
C ASP A 351 -5.08 10.37 -35.85
N LEU A 352 -4.83 9.33 -36.65
CA LEU A 352 -4.77 7.95 -36.17
C LEU A 352 -3.72 7.80 -35.06
N PHE A 353 -2.50 8.27 -35.32
CA PHE A 353 -1.38 8.16 -34.38
C PHE A 353 -1.60 9.02 -33.12
N LYS A 354 -2.20 10.20 -33.27
CA LYS A 354 -2.66 11.04 -32.16
C LYS A 354 -3.64 10.28 -31.26
N THR A 355 -4.66 9.64 -31.84
CA THR A 355 -5.67 8.89 -31.08
C THR A 355 -5.06 7.68 -30.37
N LEU A 356 -4.27 6.89 -31.08
CA LEU A 356 -3.66 5.66 -30.57
C LEU A 356 -2.63 5.94 -29.47
N PHE A 357 -1.70 6.84 -29.73
CA PHE A 357 -0.48 6.96 -28.92
C PHE A 357 -0.38 8.29 -28.19
N GLY A 358 -1.20 9.29 -28.48
CA GLY A 358 -1.12 10.62 -27.87
C GLY A 358 -0.21 11.60 -28.63
N GLU A 359 -0.39 12.88 -28.36
CA GLU A 359 0.24 13.99 -29.10
C GLU A 359 1.63 14.37 -28.54
N TYR A 360 1.75 14.52 -27.23
CA TYR A 360 2.99 14.97 -26.58
C TYR A 360 3.76 13.81 -25.94
N ALA A 361 5.08 13.97 -25.76
CA ALA A 361 5.95 12.96 -25.12
C ALA A 361 5.46 12.52 -23.72
N HIS A 362 4.93 13.43 -22.90
CA HIS A 362 4.38 13.12 -21.58
C HIS A 362 2.99 12.45 -21.65
N ALA A 363 2.31 12.54 -22.79
CA ALA A 363 1.00 11.95 -23.05
C ALA A 363 1.09 10.64 -23.85
N LYS A 364 2.31 10.22 -24.27
CA LYS A 364 2.53 8.98 -25.00
C LYS A 364 1.96 7.78 -24.25
N LYS A 365 1.34 6.84 -24.94
CA LYS A 365 0.70 5.66 -24.33
C LYS A 365 0.71 4.47 -25.29
N ILE A 366 0.60 3.27 -24.74
CA ILE A 366 0.27 2.05 -25.49
C ILE A 366 -1.26 1.88 -25.45
N PRO A 367 -1.92 1.64 -26.59
CA PRO A 367 -3.34 1.31 -26.62
C PRO A 367 -3.67 0.15 -25.67
N GLN A 368 -4.81 0.23 -24.97
CA GLN A 368 -5.19 -0.77 -23.97
C GLN A 368 -5.19 -2.19 -24.55
N GLU A 369 -5.73 -2.35 -25.75
CA GLU A 369 -5.77 -3.64 -26.44
C GLU A 369 -4.38 -4.20 -26.76
N PHE A 370 -3.37 -3.34 -26.94
CA PHE A 370 -1.99 -3.77 -27.16
C PHE A 370 -1.32 -4.28 -25.87
N MET A 371 -1.87 -3.93 -24.69
CA MET A 371 -1.43 -4.48 -23.41
C MET A 371 -1.71 -5.98 -23.28
N PHE A 372 -2.62 -6.53 -24.11
CA PHE A 372 -3.06 -7.92 -24.09
C PHE A 372 -2.68 -8.72 -25.34
N LEU A 373 -1.92 -8.13 -26.27
CA LEU A 373 -1.44 -8.87 -27.44
C LEU A 373 -0.61 -10.11 -27.02
N PRO A 374 -0.50 -11.11 -27.92
CA PRO A 374 0.49 -12.17 -27.81
C PRO A 374 1.89 -11.62 -27.56
N LYS A 375 2.70 -12.35 -26.78
CA LYS A 375 4.00 -11.86 -26.30
C LYS A 375 4.96 -11.53 -27.44
N ASP A 376 4.91 -12.26 -28.54
CA ASP A 376 5.75 -12.03 -29.72
C ASP A 376 5.37 -10.72 -30.45
N LYS A 377 4.07 -10.41 -30.58
CA LYS A 377 3.59 -9.11 -31.08
C LYS A 377 4.01 -7.97 -30.16
N GLN A 378 3.84 -8.12 -28.84
CA GLN A 378 4.29 -7.10 -27.89
C GLN A 378 5.81 -6.88 -27.93
N MET A 379 6.58 -7.95 -28.15
CA MET A 379 8.03 -7.88 -28.25
C MET A 379 8.46 -7.01 -29.43
N GLU A 380 7.78 -7.08 -30.58
CA GLU A 380 8.08 -6.20 -31.73
C GLU A 380 7.79 -4.73 -31.45
N LEU A 381 6.69 -4.43 -30.74
CA LEU A 381 6.40 -3.07 -30.27
C LEU A 381 7.51 -2.56 -29.35
N VAL A 382 7.90 -3.35 -28.34
CA VAL A 382 8.95 -3.00 -27.37
C VAL A 382 10.31 -2.84 -28.04
N LYS A 383 10.65 -3.66 -29.04
CA LYS A 383 11.88 -3.50 -29.85
C LYS A 383 11.89 -2.15 -30.56
N GLY A 384 10.80 -1.77 -31.22
CA GLY A 384 10.69 -0.47 -31.89
C GLY A 384 10.88 0.70 -30.91
N MET A 385 10.25 0.61 -29.72
CA MET A 385 10.43 1.61 -28.66
C MET A 385 11.89 1.72 -28.22
N TRP A 386 12.57 0.58 -28.01
CA TRP A 386 13.95 0.56 -27.52
C TRP A 386 15.00 0.96 -28.56
N ARG A 387 14.65 0.90 -29.86
CA ARG A 387 15.55 1.36 -30.94
C ARG A 387 15.64 2.88 -31.03
N GLY A 388 14.67 3.61 -30.52
CA GLY A 388 14.72 5.07 -30.38
C GLY A 388 15.21 5.50 -28.99
N ASP A 389 14.30 5.50 -28.01
CA ASP A 389 14.54 5.97 -26.64
C ASP A 389 15.45 5.07 -25.78
N GLY A 390 15.80 3.88 -26.28
CA GLY A 390 16.56 2.90 -25.54
C GLY A 390 18.07 3.18 -25.55
N CYS A 391 18.70 3.02 -24.40
CA CYS A 391 20.13 3.21 -24.23
C CYS A 391 20.77 1.94 -23.66
N LEU A 392 21.83 1.45 -24.32
CA LEU A 392 22.70 0.42 -23.78
C LEU A 392 23.76 1.06 -22.89
N ARG A 393 23.76 0.74 -21.59
CA ARG A 393 24.77 1.19 -20.63
C ARG A 393 25.67 0.04 -20.23
N GLU A 394 26.76 0.35 -19.53
CA GLU A 394 27.72 -0.65 -19.06
C GLU A 394 27.06 -1.75 -18.20
N LYS A 395 26.01 -1.41 -17.44
CA LYS A 395 25.40 -2.31 -16.45
C LYS A 395 24.02 -2.84 -16.82
N ASP A 396 23.33 -2.20 -17.77
CA ASP A 396 21.93 -2.44 -18.05
C ASP A 396 21.46 -1.87 -19.40
N PHE A 397 20.31 -2.35 -19.86
CA PHE A 397 19.50 -1.64 -20.84
C PHE A 397 18.62 -0.62 -20.11
N CYS A 398 18.60 0.62 -20.59
CA CYS A 398 17.84 1.72 -20.03
C CYS A 398 16.79 2.19 -21.04
N TYR A 399 15.59 2.51 -20.56
CA TYR A 399 14.57 3.23 -21.30
C TYR A 399 14.08 4.40 -20.45
N VAL A 400 13.92 5.57 -21.04
CA VAL A 400 13.51 6.79 -20.33
C VAL A 400 12.31 7.42 -21.00
N THR A 401 11.28 7.76 -20.23
CA THR A 401 10.12 8.50 -20.76
C THR A 401 9.64 9.55 -19.76
N SER A 402 8.96 10.59 -20.25
CA SER A 402 8.20 11.53 -19.41
C SER A 402 6.73 11.14 -19.23
N SER A 403 6.25 10.12 -19.94
CA SER A 403 4.89 9.62 -19.77
C SER A 403 4.84 8.60 -18.63
N LYS A 404 4.16 8.99 -17.54
CA LYS A 404 3.86 8.12 -16.41
C LYS A 404 3.13 6.86 -16.86
N LYS A 405 2.09 7.04 -17.68
CA LYS A 405 1.26 5.95 -18.19
C LYS A 405 2.08 4.95 -18.99
N LEU A 406 2.86 5.44 -19.96
CA LEU A 406 3.73 4.59 -20.77
C LEU A 406 4.75 3.83 -19.92
N ALA A 407 5.33 4.49 -18.92
CA ALA A 407 6.31 3.87 -18.04
C ALA A 407 5.72 2.68 -17.28
N TYR A 408 4.53 2.85 -16.68
CA TYR A 408 3.85 1.76 -15.97
C TYR A 408 3.34 0.68 -16.92
N GLN A 409 2.87 1.03 -18.11
CA GLN A 409 2.51 0.06 -19.15
C GLN A 409 3.72 -0.80 -19.56
N LEU A 410 4.87 -0.18 -19.80
CA LEU A 410 6.11 -0.90 -20.12
C LEU A 410 6.57 -1.77 -18.95
N LYS A 411 6.43 -1.30 -17.69
CA LYS A 411 6.67 -2.11 -16.49
C LYS A 411 5.85 -3.40 -16.52
N LEU A 412 4.54 -3.31 -16.77
CA LEU A 412 3.64 -4.46 -16.82
C LEU A 412 3.98 -5.41 -17.98
N ILE A 413 4.32 -4.89 -19.17
CA ILE A 413 4.73 -5.71 -20.32
C ILE A 413 6.03 -6.47 -20.02
N LEU A 414 7.03 -5.82 -19.43
CA LEU A 414 8.29 -6.48 -19.05
C LEU A 414 8.04 -7.60 -18.02
N LEU A 415 7.12 -7.40 -17.07
CA LEU A 415 6.69 -8.45 -16.14
C LEU A 415 6.03 -9.63 -16.88
N ARG A 416 5.21 -9.40 -17.92
CA ARG A 416 4.65 -10.46 -18.77
C ARG A 416 5.74 -11.26 -19.49
N PHE A 417 6.86 -10.63 -19.82
CA PHE A 417 8.04 -11.30 -20.36
C PHE A 417 8.87 -12.02 -19.29
N GLY A 418 8.50 -11.93 -18.01
CA GLY A 418 9.23 -12.48 -16.87
C GLY A 418 10.56 -11.76 -16.62
N ILE A 419 10.56 -10.44 -16.85
CA ILE A 419 11.61 -9.51 -16.44
C ILE A 419 11.07 -8.67 -15.31
N ILE A 420 11.81 -8.57 -14.20
CA ILE A 420 11.53 -7.59 -13.15
C ILE A 420 12.39 -6.35 -13.43
N PRO A 421 11.83 -5.29 -14.04
CA PRO A 421 12.61 -4.10 -14.33
C PRO A 421 12.92 -3.35 -13.03
N ARG A 422 14.11 -2.75 -12.96
CA ARG A 422 14.35 -1.70 -11.98
C ARG A 422 13.66 -0.44 -12.48
N PHE A 423 12.76 0.11 -11.70
CA PHE A 423 11.93 1.27 -12.01
C PHE A 423 12.34 2.41 -11.09
N GLU A 424 12.67 3.57 -11.65
CA GLU A 424 13.08 4.76 -10.91
C GLU A 424 12.35 5.99 -11.44
N ILE A 425 11.99 6.92 -10.54
CA ILE A 425 11.41 8.20 -10.91
C ILE A 425 12.38 9.30 -10.49
N ARG A 426 12.74 10.18 -11.44
CA ARG A 426 13.43 11.44 -11.18
C ARG A 426 12.42 12.57 -11.23
N LEU A 427 12.14 13.13 -10.06
CA LEU A 427 11.19 14.23 -9.89
C LEU A 427 11.70 15.49 -10.59
N LYS A 428 10.82 16.16 -11.33
CA LYS A 428 11.12 17.36 -12.12
C LYS A 428 11.75 18.48 -11.31
N GLU A 429 11.30 18.63 -10.07
CA GLU A 429 11.78 19.64 -9.11
C GLU A 429 13.24 19.43 -8.71
N LYS A 430 13.75 18.19 -8.88
CA LYS A 430 15.14 17.82 -8.57
C LYS A 430 16.04 17.79 -9.81
N LEU A 431 15.49 18.06 -11.00
CA LEU A 431 16.26 18.11 -12.23
C LEU A 431 16.89 19.49 -12.38
N LYS A 432 18.22 19.54 -12.53
CA LYS A 432 18.95 20.78 -12.82
C LYS A 432 18.46 21.34 -14.15
N SER A 433 18.26 22.66 -14.23
CA SER A 433 17.97 23.29 -15.52
C SER A 433 19.12 23.08 -16.49
N SER A 434 18.77 22.96 -17.78
CA SER A 434 19.74 22.88 -18.88
C SER A 434 19.67 24.16 -19.68
N TYR A 435 20.75 24.53 -20.37
CA TYR A 435 20.76 25.67 -21.28
C TYR A 435 20.88 25.19 -22.72
N ILE A 436 20.00 25.67 -23.59
CA ILE A 436 20.11 25.50 -25.05
C ILE A 436 20.06 26.89 -25.68
N HIS A 437 21.11 27.28 -26.41
CA HIS A 437 21.23 28.61 -27.03
C HIS A 437 20.90 29.77 -26.06
N ASN A 438 21.49 29.75 -24.86
CA ASN A 438 21.24 30.73 -23.77
C ASN A 438 19.79 30.82 -23.24
N ARG A 439 18.90 29.89 -23.60
CA ARG A 439 17.58 29.75 -22.97
C ARG A 439 17.63 28.69 -21.87
N GLU A 440 17.17 29.05 -20.68
CA GLU A 440 17.00 28.10 -19.58
C GLU A 440 15.83 27.16 -19.91
N ILE A 441 16.10 25.86 -19.91
CA ILE A 441 15.12 24.80 -20.05
C ILE A 441 14.84 24.23 -18.67
N LYS A 442 13.64 24.53 -18.16
CA LYS A 442 13.09 23.90 -16.96
C LYS A 442 12.36 22.62 -17.35
N PHE A 443 12.59 21.56 -16.59
CA PHE A 443 11.88 20.29 -16.79
C PHE A 443 10.47 20.40 -16.20
N ASN A 444 9.45 20.28 -17.05
CA ASN A 444 8.05 20.42 -16.63
C ASN A 444 7.40 19.09 -16.18
N HIS A 445 8.07 17.96 -16.43
CA HIS A 445 7.56 16.61 -16.16
C HIS A 445 8.62 15.73 -15.52
N ASP A 446 8.18 14.79 -14.67
CA ASP A 446 9.06 13.77 -14.10
C ASP A 446 9.62 12.86 -15.18
N LYS A 447 10.79 12.27 -14.92
CA LYS A 447 11.42 11.30 -15.80
C LYS A 447 11.37 9.91 -15.17
N TYR A 448 10.81 8.98 -15.92
CA TYR A 448 10.64 7.59 -15.54
C TYR A 448 11.73 6.77 -16.22
N HIS A 449 12.57 6.13 -15.42
CA HIS A 449 13.67 5.30 -15.87
C HIS A 449 13.35 3.83 -15.63
N ILE A 450 13.51 3.02 -16.66
CA ILE A 450 13.23 1.58 -16.65
C ILE A 450 14.51 0.87 -17.06
N TYR A 451 15.00 -0.02 -16.20
CA TYR A 451 16.24 -0.74 -16.44
C TYR A 451 16.04 -2.25 -16.46
N ILE A 452 16.53 -2.89 -17.52
CA ILE A 452 16.71 -4.34 -17.58
C ILE A 452 18.15 -4.61 -17.18
N SER A 453 18.33 -5.19 -16.00
CA SER A 453 19.64 -5.33 -15.35
C SER A 453 19.77 -6.67 -14.64
N GLY A 454 20.99 -6.99 -14.23
CA GLY A 454 21.25 -8.20 -13.45
C GLY A 454 20.79 -9.46 -14.17
N ALA A 455 20.06 -10.34 -13.48
CA ALA A 455 19.71 -11.68 -13.96
C ALA A 455 18.77 -11.66 -15.18
N TYR A 456 18.27 -10.49 -15.55
CA TYR A 456 17.37 -10.30 -16.68
C TYR A 456 18.07 -9.83 -17.95
N LEU A 457 19.40 -9.61 -17.93
CA LEU A 457 20.15 -9.13 -19.10
C LEU A 457 20.03 -10.08 -20.30
N GLU A 458 20.26 -11.38 -20.13
CA GLU A 458 20.13 -12.37 -21.21
C GLU A 458 18.71 -12.40 -21.80
N LYS A 459 17.70 -12.25 -20.94
CA LYS A 459 16.31 -12.19 -21.40
C LYS A 459 16.05 -10.88 -22.16
N GLY A 460 16.64 -9.77 -21.69
CA GLY A 460 16.66 -8.48 -22.38
C GLY A 460 17.28 -8.58 -23.76
N GLU A 461 18.43 -9.24 -23.92
CA GLU A 461 19.07 -9.44 -25.23
C GLU A 461 18.14 -10.16 -26.21
N LYS A 462 17.49 -11.25 -25.76
CA LYS A 462 16.56 -12.02 -26.59
C LYS A 462 15.35 -11.20 -27.01
N ILE A 463 14.82 -10.39 -26.10
CA ILE A 463 13.63 -9.58 -26.35
C ILE A 463 13.94 -8.37 -27.24
N LEU A 464 15.04 -7.68 -26.97
CA LEU A 464 15.41 -6.44 -27.66
C LEU A 464 16.17 -6.72 -28.97
N GLY A 465 16.78 -7.90 -29.11
CA GLY A 465 17.67 -8.22 -30.22
C GLY A 465 18.99 -7.45 -30.19
N ILE A 466 19.41 -6.99 -29.02
CA ILE A 466 20.63 -6.18 -28.82
C ILE A 466 21.54 -6.95 -27.86
N PRO A 467 22.78 -7.30 -28.25
CA PRO A 467 23.72 -7.94 -27.34
C PRO A 467 24.22 -6.96 -26.28
N HIS A 468 24.44 -7.46 -25.06
CA HIS A 468 24.93 -6.71 -23.91
C HIS A 468 26.31 -7.23 -23.49
N PRO A 469 27.35 -6.38 -23.34
CA PRO A 469 28.70 -6.83 -23.02
C PRO A 469 28.82 -7.70 -21.75
N ARG A 470 28.01 -7.41 -20.73
CA ARG A 470 28.02 -8.15 -19.45
C ARG A 470 27.45 -9.57 -19.48
N THR A 471 26.64 -9.97 -20.45
CA THR A 471 26.14 -11.36 -20.50
C THR A 471 27.28 -12.35 -20.79
N LYS A 472 28.34 -11.87 -21.46
CA LYS A 472 29.57 -12.63 -21.71
C LYS A 472 30.53 -12.67 -20.50
N SER A 473 30.30 -11.82 -19.50
CA SER A 473 31.13 -11.73 -18.29
C SER A 473 30.64 -12.75 -17.26
N ARG A 474 31.49 -13.74 -16.90
CA ARG A 474 31.21 -14.80 -15.90
C ARG A 474 30.98 -14.31 -14.45
N ASN A 475 30.84 -13.00 -14.23
CA ASN A 475 30.63 -12.46 -12.89
C ASN A 475 29.24 -12.85 -12.35
N ARG A 476 29.17 -13.28 -11.08
CA ARG A 476 27.93 -13.67 -10.39
C ARG A 476 26.89 -12.56 -10.48
N ILE A 477 25.95 -12.71 -11.40
CA ILE A 477 24.82 -11.82 -11.54
C ILE A 477 23.90 -12.00 -10.32
N MET A 478 23.75 -10.96 -9.50
CA MET A 478 22.88 -11.04 -8.32
C MET A 478 21.41 -11.03 -8.74
N ASN A 479 20.68 -12.07 -8.35
CA ASN A 479 19.23 -12.16 -8.53
C ASN A 479 18.51 -12.09 -7.18
N TYR A 480 17.91 -10.95 -6.89
CA TYR A 480 17.22 -10.73 -5.62
C TYR A 480 15.76 -11.18 -5.67
N GLY A 481 15.08 -11.03 -6.80
CA GLY A 481 13.69 -11.46 -7.00
C GLY A 481 13.59 -12.64 -7.97
N TRP A 482 12.37 -13.09 -8.25
CA TRP A 482 12.10 -14.05 -9.33
C TRP A 482 10.67 -13.89 -9.84
N THR A 483 10.37 -14.49 -10.98
CA THR A 483 9.02 -14.54 -11.53
C THR A 483 8.57 -16.00 -11.67
N ASP A 484 7.27 -16.24 -11.51
CA ASP A 484 6.60 -17.43 -12.00
C ASP A 484 5.56 -17.02 -13.07
N GLN A 485 4.57 -17.88 -13.34
CA GLN A 485 3.49 -17.60 -14.31
C GLN A 485 2.46 -16.56 -13.84
N ASN A 486 2.38 -16.31 -12.53
CA ASN A 486 1.37 -15.50 -11.87
C ASN A 486 1.95 -14.22 -11.26
N TYR A 487 3.14 -14.29 -10.67
CA TYR A 487 3.68 -13.24 -9.81
C TYR A 487 5.16 -12.95 -10.06
N ALA A 488 5.52 -11.70 -9.80
CA ALA A 488 6.89 -11.27 -9.56
C ALA A 488 7.12 -11.11 -8.06
N TYR A 489 8.09 -11.85 -7.53
CA TYR A 489 8.44 -11.85 -6.11
C TYR A 489 9.57 -10.86 -5.84
N LEU A 490 9.24 -9.78 -5.12
CA LEU A 490 10.15 -8.67 -4.86
C LEU A 490 10.53 -8.66 -3.37
N PRO A 491 11.82 -8.79 -3.02
CA PRO A 491 12.21 -8.73 -1.63
C PRO A 491 11.97 -7.34 -1.05
N ILE A 492 11.39 -7.28 0.13
CA ILE A 492 11.19 -6.05 0.91
C ILE A 492 12.57 -5.52 1.33
N ARG A 493 12.90 -4.34 0.83
CA ARG A 493 14.17 -3.65 1.12
C ARG A 493 14.14 -2.99 2.49
N LYS A 494 13.01 -2.38 2.83
CA LYS A 494 12.81 -1.58 4.03
C LYS A 494 11.33 -1.57 4.40
N ILE A 495 11.05 -1.60 5.70
CA ILE A 495 9.75 -1.24 6.29
C ILE A 495 10.04 -0.12 7.26
N GLN A 496 9.23 0.94 7.25
CA GLN A 496 9.33 2.03 8.22
C GLN A 496 7.96 2.27 8.82
N SER A 497 7.94 2.40 10.14
CA SER A 497 6.79 2.95 10.85
C SER A 497 6.84 4.47 10.78
N SER A 498 5.67 5.08 10.66
CA SER A 498 5.48 6.51 10.86
C SER A 498 4.07 6.77 11.35
N TYR A 499 3.88 7.80 12.16
CA TYR A 499 2.54 8.26 12.51
C TYR A 499 1.89 8.97 11.32
N TYR A 500 0.62 8.69 11.06
CA TYR A 500 -0.21 9.38 10.08
C TYR A 500 -1.47 9.91 10.76
N SER A 501 -1.92 11.11 10.39
CA SER A 501 -3.28 11.56 10.66
C SER A 501 -3.96 12.06 9.42
N GLY A 502 -5.16 11.53 9.14
CA GLY A 502 -5.98 11.96 8.04
C GLY A 502 -6.95 10.88 7.57
N LYS A 503 -7.36 10.96 6.31
CA LYS A 503 -8.26 9.98 5.71
C LYS A 503 -7.46 8.84 5.12
N VAL A 504 -7.84 7.62 5.43
CA VAL A 504 -7.36 6.42 4.75
C VAL A 504 -8.47 5.88 3.84
N TYR A 505 -8.04 5.17 2.81
CA TYR A 505 -8.88 4.69 1.73
C TYR A 505 -8.70 3.20 1.59
N ASP A 506 -9.78 2.52 1.24
CA ASP A 506 -9.72 1.15 0.77
C ASP A 506 -10.71 0.96 -0.38
N LEU A 507 -10.52 -0.06 -1.18
CA LEU A 507 -11.45 -0.41 -2.26
C LEU A 507 -12.23 -1.65 -1.86
N THR A 508 -13.43 -1.78 -2.42
CA THR A 508 -14.17 -3.04 -2.44
C THR A 508 -14.12 -3.60 -3.85
N VAL A 509 -13.43 -4.71 -4.08
CA VAL A 509 -13.24 -5.26 -5.43
C VAL A 509 -14.04 -6.54 -5.60
N GLU A 510 -14.82 -6.62 -6.67
CA GLU A 510 -15.67 -7.77 -6.96
C GLU A 510 -14.84 -9.04 -7.24
N ASN A 511 -15.26 -10.18 -6.67
CA ASN A 511 -14.73 -11.53 -6.84
C ASN A 511 -13.30 -11.77 -6.33
N ALA A 512 -12.35 -10.92 -6.72
CA ALA A 512 -10.93 -11.12 -6.47
C ALA A 512 -10.44 -10.50 -5.15
N HIS A 513 -11.26 -9.70 -4.47
CA HIS A 513 -11.02 -9.18 -3.11
C HIS A 513 -9.63 -8.55 -2.90
N SER A 514 -9.10 -7.90 -3.94
CA SER A 514 -7.74 -7.37 -3.93
C SER A 514 -7.56 -6.34 -5.03
N TYR A 515 -6.55 -5.52 -4.86
CA TYR A 515 -6.09 -4.59 -5.88
C TYR A 515 -4.59 -4.36 -5.73
N THR A 516 -3.99 -3.77 -6.77
CA THR A 516 -2.54 -3.63 -6.87
C THR A 516 -2.16 -2.17 -6.88
N THR A 517 -1.33 -1.78 -5.93
CA THR A 517 -0.67 -0.47 -5.93
C THR A 517 0.53 -0.49 -6.89
N SER A 518 1.20 0.64 -7.06
CA SER A 518 2.44 0.73 -7.83
C SER A 518 3.55 -0.21 -7.34
N ASN A 519 3.51 -0.62 -6.07
CA ASN A 519 4.58 -1.36 -5.40
C ASN A 519 4.18 -2.73 -4.86
N LEU A 520 2.92 -2.93 -4.46
CA LEU A 520 2.48 -4.16 -3.79
C LEU A 520 0.99 -4.47 -4.06
N CYS A 521 0.62 -5.73 -3.90
CA CYS A 521 -0.78 -6.17 -4.00
C CYS A 521 -1.36 -6.31 -2.60
N VAL A 522 -2.54 -5.72 -2.40
CA VAL A 522 -3.22 -5.66 -1.11
C VAL A 522 -4.61 -6.28 -1.16
N HIS A 523 -5.05 -6.74 0.00
CA HIS A 523 -6.43 -7.13 0.23
C HIS A 523 -7.33 -5.90 0.32
N ASN A 524 -8.61 -6.08 0.01
CA ASN A 524 -9.61 -5.03 -0.03
C ASN A 524 -10.42 -4.93 1.29
N CYS A 525 -11.33 -3.95 1.40
CA CYS A 525 -12.20 -3.80 2.56
C CYS A 525 -13.35 -4.79 2.51
N ASP A 526 -13.57 -5.50 3.62
CA ASP A 526 -14.56 -6.57 3.68
C ASP A 526 -15.97 -6.10 4.09
N GLY A 527 -16.11 -4.93 4.72
CA GLY A 527 -17.39 -4.41 5.20
C GLY A 527 -18.49 -4.36 4.13
N PRO A 528 -18.26 -3.66 2.99
CA PRO A 528 -19.23 -3.60 1.90
C PRO A 528 -19.51 -4.95 1.21
N LEU A 529 -18.62 -5.95 1.32
CA LEU A 529 -18.85 -7.30 0.77
C LEU A 529 -20.00 -8.02 1.49
N TYR A 530 -20.29 -7.62 2.73
CA TYR A 530 -21.40 -8.16 3.51
C TYR A 530 -22.68 -7.34 3.37
N ARG A 531 -22.79 -6.51 2.33
CA ARG A 531 -24.03 -5.83 1.98
C ARG A 531 -25.14 -6.87 1.74
N GLY A 532 -26.23 -6.75 2.49
CA GLY A 532 -27.34 -7.71 2.40
C GLY A 532 -27.07 -9.08 3.04
N LYS A 533 -25.91 -9.28 3.68
CA LYS A 533 -25.51 -10.55 4.31
C LYS A 533 -25.76 -10.57 5.81
N THR A 534 -25.59 -11.73 6.44
CA THR A 534 -25.74 -11.89 7.89
C THR A 534 -24.37 -12.01 8.55
N VAL A 535 -24.06 -11.17 9.53
CA VAL A 535 -22.74 -11.13 10.18
C VAL A 535 -22.87 -11.30 11.69
N ALA A 536 -21.81 -11.80 12.34
CA ALA A 536 -21.69 -11.81 13.79
C ALA A 536 -20.64 -10.79 14.25
N ILE A 537 -20.97 -10.01 15.29
CA ILE A 537 -20.03 -9.20 16.06
C ILE A 537 -19.83 -9.90 17.41
N ILE A 538 -18.61 -10.31 17.74
CA ILE A 538 -18.32 -11.04 18.97
C ILE A 538 -17.77 -10.06 20.00
N GLY A 539 -18.50 -9.85 21.09
CA GLY A 539 -18.11 -8.91 22.13
C GLY A 539 -19.32 -8.16 22.70
N GLY A 540 -19.09 -7.39 23.76
CA GLY A 540 -20.15 -6.60 24.37
C GLY A 540 -19.70 -5.33 25.06
N GLY A 541 -18.46 -4.90 24.82
CA GLY A 541 -17.98 -3.55 25.17
C GLY A 541 -18.17 -2.58 24.01
N ASP A 542 -17.58 -1.39 24.11
CA ASP A 542 -17.76 -0.32 23.11
C ASP A 542 -17.30 -0.69 21.70
N ALA A 543 -16.21 -1.45 21.58
CA ALA A 543 -15.72 -1.94 20.28
C ALA A 543 -16.80 -2.74 19.52
N ALA A 544 -17.49 -3.63 20.22
CA ALA A 544 -18.58 -4.42 19.64
C ALA A 544 -19.80 -3.54 19.30
N ALA A 545 -20.11 -2.54 20.12
CA ALA A 545 -21.20 -1.61 19.85
C ALA A 545 -20.92 -0.74 18.61
N LEU A 546 -19.71 -0.18 18.49
CA LEU A 546 -19.29 0.62 17.34
C LEU A 546 -19.19 -0.23 16.06
N GLY A 547 -18.61 -1.44 16.14
CA GLY A 547 -18.58 -2.39 15.02
C GLY A 547 -19.99 -2.76 14.54
N THR A 548 -20.93 -2.93 15.47
CA THR A 548 -22.35 -3.15 15.14
C THR A 548 -22.97 -1.95 14.44
N LEU A 549 -22.71 -0.72 14.94
CA LEU A 549 -23.20 0.52 14.32
C LEU A 549 -22.64 0.72 12.90
N PHE A 550 -21.36 0.40 12.69
CA PHE A 550 -20.75 0.42 11.35
C PHE A 550 -21.43 -0.59 10.42
N MET A 551 -21.57 -1.85 10.87
CA MET A 551 -22.16 -2.91 10.04
C MET A 551 -23.65 -2.69 9.73
N ASN A 552 -24.35 -1.85 10.49
CA ASN A 552 -25.74 -1.47 10.21
C ASN A 552 -25.93 -0.86 8.81
N GLY A 553 -24.92 -0.14 8.31
CA GLY A 553 -24.92 0.46 6.97
C GLY A 553 -24.89 -0.58 5.84
N TYR A 554 -24.44 -1.81 6.12
CA TYR A 554 -24.17 -2.82 5.10
C TYR A 554 -25.00 -4.10 5.30
N ALA A 555 -24.90 -4.73 6.47
CA ALA A 555 -25.49 -6.03 6.72
C ALA A 555 -27.03 -6.01 6.66
N LYS A 556 -27.61 -7.16 6.27
CA LYS A 556 -29.05 -7.43 6.38
C LYS A 556 -29.41 -7.76 7.82
N LYS A 557 -28.59 -8.56 8.50
CA LYS A 557 -28.78 -8.98 9.89
C LYS A 557 -27.43 -9.04 10.60
N ILE A 558 -27.40 -8.63 11.87
CA ILE A 558 -26.21 -8.58 12.71
C ILE A 558 -26.51 -9.35 13.99
N TYR A 559 -25.75 -10.40 14.29
CA TYR A 559 -25.78 -11.06 15.58
C TYR A 559 -24.70 -10.47 16.47
N VAL A 560 -25.06 -9.86 17.59
CA VAL A 560 -24.08 -9.40 18.58
C VAL A 560 -24.00 -10.47 19.65
N ILE A 561 -22.92 -11.25 19.67
CA ILE A 561 -22.79 -12.38 20.58
C ILE A 561 -21.91 -11.99 21.75
N TYR A 562 -22.50 -12.09 22.94
CA TYR A 562 -21.87 -11.65 24.15
C TYR A 562 -22.05 -12.66 25.28
N ARG A 563 -20.94 -12.98 25.95
CA ARG A 563 -20.89 -13.92 27.08
C ARG A 563 -21.59 -13.44 28.34
N GLY A 564 -21.95 -12.15 28.44
CA GLY A 564 -22.61 -11.59 29.61
C GLY A 564 -24.10 -11.33 29.37
N GLY A 565 -24.85 -11.13 30.47
CA GLY A 565 -26.29 -10.92 30.44
C GLY A 565 -26.78 -9.57 29.92
N LYS A 566 -25.88 -8.58 29.77
CA LYS A 566 -26.18 -7.25 29.23
C LYS A 566 -24.91 -6.62 28.64
N LEU A 567 -25.02 -5.97 27.47
CA LEU A 567 -23.93 -5.19 26.90
C LEU A 567 -23.35 -4.20 27.93
N ARG A 568 -22.03 -4.16 28.02
CA ARG A 568 -21.24 -3.30 28.91
C ARG A 568 -20.71 -2.04 28.22
N ALA A 569 -21.01 -1.87 26.94
CA ALA A 569 -20.78 -0.61 26.24
C ALA A 569 -21.47 0.56 26.93
N GLU A 570 -21.03 1.78 26.63
CA GLU A 570 -21.67 3.00 27.11
C GLU A 570 -23.19 2.93 26.90
N PRO A 571 -24.01 3.34 27.90
CA PRO A 571 -25.46 3.17 27.82
C PRO A 571 -26.07 3.71 26.53
N ILE A 572 -25.57 4.82 25.99
CA ILE A 572 -26.04 5.40 24.73
C ILE A 572 -25.75 4.50 23.53
N SER A 573 -24.56 3.93 23.45
CA SER A 573 -24.13 3.02 22.38
C SER A 573 -24.86 1.69 22.48
N ALA A 574 -24.96 1.13 23.69
CA ALA A 574 -25.75 -0.08 23.96
C ALA A 574 -27.24 0.13 23.59
N GLN A 575 -27.84 1.28 23.95
CA GLN A 575 -29.21 1.60 23.57
C GLN A 575 -29.39 1.68 22.05
N LYS A 576 -28.46 2.29 21.32
CA LYS A 576 -28.51 2.34 19.85
C LYS A 576 -28.46 0.93 19.25
N VAL A 577 -27.61 0.05 19.79
CA VAL A 577 -27.53 -1.36 19.37
C VAL A 577 -28.84 -2.10 19.67
N TYR A 578 -29.39 -2.02 20.89
CA TYR A 578 -30.64 -2.70 21.24
C TYR A 578 -31.86 -2.19 20.46
N LYS A 579 -31.90 -0.90 20.09
CA LYS A 579 -32.99 -0.33 19.28
C LYS A 579 -32.88 -0.65 17.79
N MET A 580 -31.74 -1.20 17.35
CA MET A 580 -31.47 -1.44 15.94
C MET A 580 -32.23 -2.67 15.44
N LYS A 581 -33.15 -2.47 14.51
CA LYS A 581 -33.97 -3.56 13.93
C LYS A 581 -33.15 -4.69 13.29
N LYS A 582 -31.95 -4.37 12.77
CA LYS A 582 -31.06 -5.33 12.12
C LYS A 582 -30.18 -6.10 13.10
N ALA A 583 -30.05 -5.66 14.35
CA ALA A 583 -29.18 -6.28 15.33
C ALA A 583 -29.97 -7.16 16.32
N GLU A 584 -29.51 -8.40 16.49
CA GLU A 584 -29.99 -9.33 17.51
C GLU A 584 -28.86 -9.59 18.50
N VAL A 585 -29.04 -9.18 19.75
CA VAL A 585 -28.04 -9.40 20.81
C VAL A 585 -28.31 -10.74 21.49
N ILE A 586 -27.34 -11.65 21.41
CA ILE A 586 -27.40 -12.98 22.03
C ILE A 586 -26.50 -12.96 23.28
N HIS A 587 -27.16 -12.95 24.43
CA HIS A 587 -26.51 -12.89 25.75
C HIS A 587 -26.07 -14.25 26.26
N ASN A 588 -25.22 -14.23 27.29
CA ASN A 588 -24.74 -15.42 28.03
C ASN A 588 -24.24 -16.54 27.10
N THR A 589 -23.57 -16.16 26.01
CA THR A 589 -23.17 -17.09 24.96
C THR A 589 -21.71 -16.86 24.57
N ASN A 590 -20.92 -17.92 24.53
CA ASN A 590 -19.57 -17.92 23.99
C ASN A 590 -19.53 -18.66 22.64
N ILE A 591 -18.60 -18.26 21.79
CA ILE A 591 -18.28 -19.00 20.57
C ILE A 591 -17.32 -20.11 20.93
N VAL A 592 -17.56 -21.31 20.41
CA VAL A 592 -16.68 -22.47 20.58
C VAL A 592 -16.00 -22.89 19.28
N GLU A 593 -16.56 -22.50 18.13
CA GLU A 593 -16.02 -22.85 16.81
C GLU A 593 -16.53 -21.85 15.77
N ILE A 594 -15.65 -21.48 14.83
CA ILE A 594 -16.00 -20.81 13.58
C ILE A 594 -15.79 -21.83 12.47
N TYR A 595 -16.79 -22.08 11.62
CA TYR A 595 -16.69 -23.14 10.62
C TYR A 595 -17.12 -22.67 9.22
N GLY A 596 -16.63 -23.39 8.23
CA GLY A 596 -16.79 -23.06 6.82
C GLY A 596 -16.04 -24.05 5.93
N GLU A 597 -16.12 -23.83 4.62
CA GLU A 597 -15.30 -24.56 3.64
C GLU A 597 -14.18 -23.64 3.16
N LYS A 598 -14.47 -22.83 2.15
CA LYS A 598 -13.55 -21.78 1.67
C LYS A 598 -13.72 -20.46 2.44
N PHE A 599 -14.94 -20.20 2.91
CA PHE A 599 -15.33 -19.02 3.67
C PHE A 599 -16.20 -19.45 4.87
N VAL A 600 -16.30 -18.57 5.87
CA VAL A 600 -17.21 -18.75 7.01
C VAL A 600 -18.64 -19.03 6.51
N LYS A 601 -19.24 -20.10 7.04
CA LYS A 601 -20.68 -20.43 6.85
C LYS A 601 -21.48 -20.30 8.15
N GLY A 602 -20.79 -20.28 9.29
CA GLY A 602 -21.43 -20.13 10.57
C GLY A 602 -20.47 -20.25 11.74
N ILE A 603 -21.08 -20.20 12.91
CA ILE A 603 -20.42 -20.28 14.21
C ILE A 603 -21.21 -21.24 15.10
N LYS A 604 -20.50 -22.00 15.93
CA LYS A 604 -21.12 -22.78 17.00
C LYS A 604 -20.89 -22.08 18.33
N THR A 605 -21.92 -22.13 19.16
CA THR A 605 -21.88 -21.57 20.51
C THR A 605 -21.76 -22.66 21.57
N ASP A 606 -21.34 -22.28 22.77
CA ASP A 606 -21.34 -23.13 23.97
C ASP A 606 -22.77 -23.57 24.37
N THR A 607 -23.77 -22.77 24.05
CA THR A 607 -25.19 -23.12 24.13
C THR A 607 -25.65 -24.10 23.05
N LYS A 608 -24.72 -24.67 22.27
CA LYS A 608 -24.93 -25.62 21.16
C LYS A 608 -25.87 -25.10 20.07
N LYS A 609 -26.03 -23.77 19.96
CA LYS A 609 -26.78 -23.13 18.88
C LYS A 609 -25.86 -22.96 17.69
N ASP A 610 -26.25 -23.54 16.56
CA ASP A 610 -25.62 -23.27 15.28
C ASP A 610 -26.20 -21.99 14.69
N ILE A 611 -25.37 -20.97 14.47
CA ILE A 611 -25.78 -19.69 13.89
C ILE A 611 -25.10 -19.54 12.55
N LYS A 612 -25.91 -19.56 11.49
CA LYS A 612 -25.43 -19.29 10.12
C LYS A 612 -25.11 -17.81 9.99
N VAL A 613 -23.87 -17.53 9.64
CA VAL A 613 -23.35 -16.20 9.36
C VAL A 613 -22.38 -16.27 8.19
N ASP A 614 -22.33 -15.21 7.40
CA ASP A 614 -21.40 -15.02 6.30
C ASP A 614 -20.05 -14.46 6.76
N ALA A 615 -20.02 -13.84 7.96
CA ALA A 615 -18.82 -13.26 8.55
C ALA A 615 -18.89 -13.17 10.08
N VAL A 616 -17.72 -13.05 10.71
CA VAL A 616 -17.49 -12.87 12.14
C VAL A 616 -16.48 -11.73 12.33
N PHE A 617 -16.86 -10.70 13.07
CA PHE A 617 -16.00 -9.61 13.50
C PHE A 617 -15.71 -9.77 14.98
N ILE A 618 -14.43 -9.86 15.36
CA ILE A 618 -14.02 -10.18 16.73
C ILE A 618 -13.67 -8.88 17.48
N GLU A 619 -14.54 -8.48 18.41
CA GLU A 619 -14.54 -7.19 19.14
C GLU A 619 -14.55 -7.41 20.68
N ILE A 620 -13.72 -8.33 21.17
CA ILE A 620 -13.75 -8.83 22.56
C ILE A 620 -12.85 -8.07 23.56
N GLY A 621 -12.38 -6.88 23.18
CA GLY A 621 -11.60 -5.99 24.05
C GLY A 621 -10.12 -6.37 24.19
N HIS A 622 -9.47 -5.85 25.24
CA HIS A 622 -8.01 -5.82 25.36
C HIS A 622 -7.47 -6.51 26.63
N LEU A 623 -6.17 -6.80 26.68
CA LEU A 623 -5.38 -7.36 27.79
C LEU A 623 -4.33 -6.35 28.26
N PRO A 624 -4.10 -6.18 29.57
CA PRO A 624 -3.02 -5.34 30.09
C PRO A 624 -1.64 -5.84 29.65
N LEU A 625 -0.77 -4.94 29.20
CA LEU A 625 0.61 -5.26 28.83
C LEU A 625 1.52 -5.28 30.07
N ASN A 626 1.33 -6.27 30.94
CA ASN A 626 1.90 -6.31 32.29
C ASN A 626 3.23 -7.07 32.45
N ASP A 627 3.76 -7.70 31.39
CA ASP A 627 4.91 -8.60 31.48
C ASP A 627 6.14 -7.96 32.15
N LEU A 628 6.46 -6.70 31.80
CA LEU A 628 7.59 -5.97 32.39
C LEU A 628 7.42 -5.73 33.90
N ALA A 629 6.20 -5.37 34.33
CA ALA A 629 5.90 -5.16 35.74
C ALA A 629 5.95 -6.47 36.52
N LYS A 630 5.38 -7.54 35.96
CA LYS A 630 5.41 -8.88 36.54
C LYS A 630 6.84 -9.39 36.74
N ASN A 631 7.71 -9.17 35.76
CA ASN A 631 9.10 -9.65 35.79
C ASN A 631 9.93 -9.02 36.92
N ILE A 632 9.57 -7.83 37.41
CA ILE A 632 10.25 -7.17 38.54
C ILE A 632 9.50 -7.34 39.87
N GLY A 633 8.49 -8.23 39.93
CA GLY A 633 7.78 -8.57 41.16
C GLY A 633 6.65 -7.61 41.56
N VAL A 634 6.15 -6.79 40.62
CA VAL A 634 4.96 -5.96 40.88
C VAL A 634 3.73 -6.86 41.02
N LYS A 635 2.94 -6.63 42.08
CA LYS A 635 1.68 -7.32 42.34
C LYS A 635 0.63 -6.92 41.31
N LEU A 636 -0.01 -7.94 40.73
CA LEU A 636 -1.15 -7.79 39.83
C LEU A 636 -2.41 -8.26 40.54
N ASP A 637 -3.56 -7.70 40.16
CA ASP A 637 -4.86 -8.25 40.55
C ASP A 637 -5.17 -9.56 39.79
N GLU A 638 -6.28 -10.20 40.12
CA GLU A 638 -6.72 -11.46 39.50
C GLU A 638 -6.95 -11.35 37.98
N LYS A 639 -7.13 -10.14 37.46
CA LYS A 639 -7.37 -9.86 36.03
C LYS A 639 -6.09 -9.40 35.31
N GLY A 640 -4.96 -9.35 36.01
CA GLY A 640 -3.66 -8.96 35.47
C GLY A 640 -3.42 -7.45 35.41
N PHE A 641 -4.23 -6.62 36.08
CA PHE A 641 -3.94 -5.18 36.20
C PHE A 641 -2.94 -4.92 37.32
N ILE A 642 -2.09 -3.91 37.16
CA ILE A 642 -1.12 -3.51 38.18
C ILE A 642 -1.87 -2.93 39.39
N SER A 643 -1.58 -3.47 40.57
CA SER A 643 -2.14 -2.98 41.83
C SER A 643 -1.42 -1.72 42.29
N VAL A 644 -2.16 -0.64 42.49
CA VAL A 644 -1.62 0.65 42.93
C VAL A 644 -2.39 1.25 44.10
N ASP A 645 -1.71 2.09 44.90
CA ASP A 645 -2.35 2.90 45.94
C ASP A 645 -2.94 4.21 45.36
N LYS A 646 -3.47 5.08 46.24
CA LYS A 646 -4.05 6.39 45.84
C LYS A 646 -3.05 7.35 45.18
N ASN A 647 -1.76 7.12 45.37
CA ASN A 647 -0.68 7.89 44.75
C ASN A 647 -0.10 7.19 43.52
N HIS A 648 -0.78 6.14 43.05
CA HIS A 648 -0.34 5.30 41.94
C HIS A 648 0.98 4.54 42.19
N ALA A 649 1.38 4.39 43.45
CA ALA A 649 2.55 3.61 43.84
C ALA A 649 2.22 2.11 43.89
N THR A 650 3.16 1.27 43.46
CA THR A 650 3.04 -0.20 43.55
C THR A 650 3.63 -0.74 44.85
N ASN A 651 3.64 -2.07 45.02
CA ASN A 651 4.32 -2.73 46.14
C ASN A 651 5.86 -2.64 46.07
N ILE A 652 6.44 -2.22 44.95
CA ILE A 652 7.89 -2.08 44.80
C ILE A 652 8.25 -0.60 45.01
N PRO A 653 9.08 -0.25 46.01
CA PRO A 653 9.50 1.13 46.23
C PRO A 653 10.16 1.73 44.99
N GLY A 654 9.71 2.93 44.60
CA GLY A 654 10.17 3.64 43.40
C GLY A 654 9.51 3.18 42.09
N VAL A 655 8.51 2.30 42.14
CA VAL A 655 7.75 1.86 40.95
C VAL A 655 6.29 2.29 41.05
N PHE A 656 5.82 2.97 40.01
CA PHE A 656 4.47 3.52 39.85
C PHE A 656 3.81 2.97 38.60
N ALA A 657 2.49 3.07 38.50
CA ALA A 657 1.76 2.72 37.29
C ALA A 657 0.50 3.58 37.09
N ALA A 658 0.13 3.86 35.84
CA ALA A 658 -1.00 4.71 35.50
C ALA A 658 -1.74 4.27 34.23
N GLY A 659 -3.03 4.57 34.17
CA GLY A 659 -3.89 4.36 33.01
C GLY A 659 -4.54 2.99 32.98
N ASP A 660 -4.91 2.56 31.77
CA ASP A 660 -5.69 1.33 31.56
C ASP A 660 -4.99 0.05 32.01
N ILE A 661 -3.68 0.09 32.30
CA ILE A 661 -2.91 -1.03 32.85
C ILE A 661 -3.12 -1.26 34.36
N THR A 662 -3.71 -0.29 35.08
CA THR A 662 -3.88 -0.34 36.55
C THR A 662 -5.28 -0.77 36.97
N ASN A 663 -5.43 -1.14 38.25
CA ASN A 663 -6.73 -1.34 38.88
C ASN A 663 -7.27 -0.08 39.59
N ALA A 664 -6.67 1.09 39.39
CA ALA A 664 -7.01 2.33 40.12
C ALA A 664 -8.46 2.79 39.89
N THR A 665 -9.00 2.53 38.70
CA THR A 665 -10.39 2.83 38.36
C THR A 665 -10.96 1.78 37.42
N SER A 666 -12.28 1.62 37.46
CA SER A 666 -13.04 0.83 36.50
C SER A 666 -13.42 1.61 35.24
N LEU A 667 -13.38 2.95 35.27
CA LEU A 667 -13.68 3.82 34.13
C LEU A 667 -12.42 4.02 33.28
N LYS A 668 -12.20 3.16 32.28
CA LYS A 668 -11.04 3.23 31.38
C LYS A 668 -11.35 4.08 30.16
N GLN A 669 -11.00 5.37 30.23
CA GLN A 669 -11.26 6.36 29.20
C GLN A 669 -10.03 7.28 29.03
N PHE A 670 -9.99 8.03 27.93
CA PHE A 670 -8.89 8.97 27.68
C PHE A 670 -8.69 9.97 28.82
N ILE A 671 -9.80 10.52 29.35
CA ILE A 671 -9.79 11.50 30.45
C ILE A 671 -9.26 10.91 31.76
N THR A 672 -9.68 9.69 32.12
CA THR A 672 -9.20 9.03 33.33
C THR A 672 -7.76 8.58 33.18
N SER A 673 -7.38 8.02 32.02
CA SER A 673 -6.00 7.64 31.75
C SER A 673 -5.04 8.84 31.87
N ALA A 674 -5.37 9.99 31.27
CA ALA A 674 -4.55 11.19 31.38
C ALA A 674 -4.44 11.68 32.84
N ALA A 675 -5.56 11.71 33.57
CA ALA A 675 -5.61 12.11 34.98
C ALA A 675 -4.79 11.19 35.88
N GLU A 676 -4.90 9.87 35.71
CA GLU A 676 -4.09 8.88 36.43
C GLU A 676 -2.59 9.09 36.18
N GLY A 677 -2.21 9.42 34.95
CA GLY A 677 -0.83 9.80 34.62
C GLY A 677 -0.34 11.00 35.45
N SER A 678 -1.16 12.04 35.53
CA SER A 678 -0.86 13.24 36.32
C SER A 678 -0.76 12.97 37.83
N ILE A 679 -1.63 12.12 38.37
CA ILE A 679 -1.58 11.71 39.78
C ILE A 679 -0.33 10.87 40.06
N ALA A 680 0.02 9.94 39.17
CA ALA A 680 1.24 9.15 39.30
C ALA A 680 2.50 10.00 39.24
N ALA A 681 2.54 11.04 38.40
CA ALA A 681 3.64 12.00 38.37
C ALA A 681 3.81 12.75 39.70
N GLN A 682 2.70 13.11 40.36
CA GLN A 682 2.74 13.69 41.71
C GLN A 682 3.26 12.67 42.74
N GLY A 683 2.83 11.41 42.66
CA GLY A 683 3.32 10.33 43.51
C GLY A 683 4.83 10.13 43.40
N VAL A 684 5.36 10.15 42.16
CA VAL A 684 6.80 10.11 41.89
C VAL A 684 7.51 11.30 42.52
N TYR A 685 6.99 12.52 42.33
CA TYR A 685 7.57 13.74 42.91
C TYR A 685 7.65 13.64 44.44
N SER A 686 6.55 13.29 45.11
CA SER A 686 6.51 13.14 46.57
C SER A 686 7.43 12.04 47.09
N TYR A 687 7.65 10.97 46.32
CA TYR A 687 8.60 9.92 46.69
C TYR A 687 10.06 10.40 46.64
N LEU A 688 10.41 11.25 45.66
CA LEU A 688 11.77 11.76 45.48
C LEU A 688 12.14 12.91 46.42
N GLN A 689 11.16 13.53 47.08
CA GLN A 689 11.39 14.57 48.10
C GLN A 689 11.61 13.99 49.52
N LYS A 690 11.41 12.67 49.69
CA LYS A 690 11.71 11.94 50.91
C LYS A 690 13.11 11.35 50.81
#